data_AF-A0A4Z0MQZ5-F1
#
_entry.id   AF-A0A4Z0MQZ5-F1
#
_cell.length_a   1.000
_cell.length_b   1.000
_cell.length_c   1.000
_cell.angle_alpha   90.00
_cell.angle_beta   90.00
_cell.angle_gamma   90.00
#
_symmetry.space_group_name_H-M   'P 1'
#
loop_
_entity.id
_entity.type
_entity.pdbx_description
1 polymer ?
#
loop_
_entity_poly.entity_id
_entity_poly.type
_entity_poly.pdbx_seq_one_letter_code
_entity_poly.pdbx_strand_id
1 'polypeptide(L)'
;MLHTYQPVPFTDAVRQRQFEAIAAALAADTQAPETILLGNFSVDSATESAVLDAVVVRPRSITLLLLVPQGGLLSIPDFRFSTWRLNDTPLTGTAGTDNPFQQFQVQREALAAWLEQLLPTEAANLNFISGLVLFAEPVRFGPEVEERMSSVPAASAFHLLPDPSRFTRRLAQLASPEVDLTPADLHLLTSHLGLEPQPAEPAPTSAPEPSTTNLLRQKASWLWRWLGAEDMSELDRTDSGYEIDLVAIRNQEKAQLEELRTSLQADLSTKLQALEKREAEREQSIAQLREALSAAPPAAPEAATLASRLAAENQEKASIEATMQAYQAQSAARTQELEQKIQQLEGLIRQLSAGTEATPAQPTASPVQPTSPPTTPPVAAPAPAWARVPQFGRSKQAAQNLLAAGLQQWQPRYQQARTYTRRYPRRSLAVGAAVLALGWWVLRSSTTPPPTTFREGNRWGLLSASGDTLLPATYASIGEFKDGRAVVEREGMRGFIDDKGKEVVKPAYAALYPYSGGYARARIGKLYTFLDEQGEEFGAYYYSAHDFAEGHAAVLDYRGWFYVTGPDAPATEPVVFQEAYSFSKGVARVKTGGRFTFISSDYLADTTEGIAPFSRYTHASDFDDRDRARVMQGGRTFYINRKGEEVKE
;
A
#
# COMPACT_ATOMS: atom_id res chain seq x y z
N MET A 1 -5.91 -37.73 -7.97
CA MET A 1 -4.96 -38.60 -8.70
C MET A 1 -3.72 -37.78 -9.05
N LEU A 2 -2.55 -38.41 -9.19
CA LEU A 2 -1.30 -37.74 -9.58
C LEU A 2 -0.88 -38.23 -10.98
N HIS A 3 -0.68 -37.28 -11.89
CA HIS A 3 -0.12 -37.52 -13.22
C HIS A 3 1.27 -36.90 -13.26
N THR A 4 2.30 -37.66 -13.63
CA THR A 4 3.69 -37.15 -13.67
C THR A 4 4.25 -37.26 -15.07
N TYR A 5 4.83 -36.16 -15.56
CA TYR A 5 5.48 -36.08 -16.86
C TYR A 5 6.89 -35.51 -16.71
N GLN A 6 7.89 -36.28 -17.10
CA GLN A 6 9.28 -35.85 -17.15
C GLN A 6 9.90 -36.41 -18.45
N PRO A 7 10.00 -35.62 -19.53
CA PRO A 7 10.43 -36.12 -20.83
C PRO A 7 11.92 -36.50 -20.85
N VAL A 8 12.74 -35.83 -20.03
CA VAL A 8 14.17 -36.09 -19.87
C VAL A 8 14.52 -35.97 -18.38
N PRO A 9 15.27 -36.92 -17.78
CA PRO A 9 15.74 -36.79 -16.39
C PRO A 9 16.70 -35.60 -16.23
N PHE A 10 16.82 -35.06 -15.02
CA PHE A 10 17.83 -34.03 -14.75
C PHE A 10 19.24 -34.61 -14.86
N THR A 11 20.16 -33.86 -15.46
CA THR A 11 21.59 -34.18 -15.49
C THR A 11 22.23 -34.12 -14.10
N ASP A 12 21.71 -33.25 -13.23
CA ASP A 12 22.09 -33.16 -11.82
C ASP A 12 21.33 -34.22 -10.99
N ALA A 13 22.09 -35.18 -10.45
CA ALA A 13 21.57 -36.25 -9.61
C ALA A 13 20.99 -35.78 -8.26
N VAL A 14 21.25 -34.54 -7.81
CA VAL A 14 20.58 -33.93 -6.65
C VAL A 14 19.19 -33.42 -7.07
N ARG A 15 19.10 -32.64 -8.15
CA ARG A 15 17.80 -32.16 -8.69
C ARG A 15 16.87 -33.32 -9.07
N GLN A 16 17.39 -34.39 -9.68
CA GLN A 16 16.60 -35.59 -9.97
C GLN A 16 16.01 -36.21 -8.70
N ARG A 17 16.78 -36.30 -7.61
CA ARG A 17 16.29 -36.78 -6.31
C ARG A 17 15.27 -35.84 -5.66
N GLN A 18 15.42 -34.51 -5.82
CA GLN A 18 14.42 -33.54 -5.36
C GLN A 18 13.10 -33.72 -6.10
N PHE A 19 13.13 -33.91 -7.43
CA PHE A 19 11.93 -34.15 -8.23
C PHE A 19 11.22 -35.46 -7.85
N GLU A 20 11.98 -36.55 -7.68
CA GLU A 20 11.44 -37.83 -7.18
C GLU A 20 10.81 -37.70 -5.78
N ALA A 21 11.41 -36.90 -4.89
CA ALA A 21 10.85 -36.61 -3.57
C ALA A 21 9.55 -35.81 -3.63
N ILE A 22 9.46 -34.82 -4.53
CA ILE A 22 8.23 -34.04 -4.78
C ILE A 22 7.12 -34.96 -5.29
N ALA A 23 7.41 -35.81 -6.28
CA ALA A 23 6.46 -36.79 -6.80
C ALA A 23 5.95 -37.74 -5.70
N ALA A 24 6.87 -38.26 -4.86
CA ALA A 24 6.51 -39.14 -3.74
C ALA A 24 5.66 -38.43 -2.67
N ALA A 25 5.95 -37.16 -2.35
CA ALA A 25 5.17 -36.38 -1.39
C ALA A 25 3.75 -36.08 -1.91
N LEU A 26 3.61 -35.74 -3.19
CA LEU A 26 2.31 -35.54 -3.84
C LEU A 26 1.50 -36.85 -3.96
N ALA A 27 2.16 -37.99 -4.16
CA ALA A 27 1.51 -39.30 -4.22
C ALA A 27 1.04 -39.81 -2.84
N ALA A 28 1.70 -39.39 -1.76
CA ALA A 28 1.33 -39.74 -0.38
C ALA A 28 0.14 -38.92 0.16
N ASP A 29 -0.17 -37.77 -0.46
CA ASP A 29 -1.26 -36.89 -0.07
C ASP A 29 -2.62 -37.46 -0.56
N THR A 30 -3.17 -38.40 0.21
CA THR A 30 -4.42 -39.12 -0.13
C THR A 30 -5.68 -38.24 -0.20
N GLN A 31 -5.62 -37.00 0.29
CA GLN A 31 -6.71 -36.02 0.21
C GLN A 31 -6.44 -34.94 -0.86
N ALA A 32 -5.32 -35.04 -1.60
CA ALA A 32 -4.97 -34.07 -2.64
C ALA A 32 -6.03 -34.02 -3.76
N PRO A 33 -6.31 -32.83 -4.32
CA PRO A 33 -7.00 -32.73 -5.58
C PRO A 33 -6.19 -33.38 -6.70
N GLU A 34 -6.83 -33.59 -7.85
CA GLU A 34 -6.14 -33.98 -9.07
C GLU A 34 -4.94 -33.06 -9.34
N THR A 35 -3.77 -33.66 -9.55
CA THR A 35 -2.49 -32.96 -9.61
C THR A 35 -1.71 -33.45 -10.83
N ILE A 36 -1.24 -32.54 -11.66
CA ILE A 36 -0.26 -32.80 -12.71
C ILE A 36 1.09 -32.26 -12.25
N LEU A 37 2.12 -33.09 -12.29
CA LEU A 37 3.51 -32.72 -12.01
C LEU A 37 4.33 -32.82 -13.30
N LEU A 38 4.80 -31.68 -13.78
CA LEU A 38 5.75 -31.58 -14.89
C LEU A 38 7.17 -31.43 -14.32
N GLY A 39 8.17 -32.10 -14.88
CA GLY A 39 9.56 -31.98 -14.48
C GLY A 39 10.50 -31.88 -15.68
N ASN A 40 11.52 -31.03 -15.58
CA ASN A 40 12.53 -30.75 -16.62
C ASN A 40 11.87 -30.54 -17.99
N PHE A 41 10.95 -29.58 -18.04
CA PHE A 41 10.00 -29.39 -19.14
C PHE A 41 10.30 -28.10 -19.90
N SER A 42 10.45 -28.19 -21.22
CA SER A 42 10.68 -27.02 -22.08
C SER A 42 9.36 -26.45 -22.57
N VAL A 43 9.18 -25.14 -22.44
CA VAL A 43 8.09 -24.38 -23.07
C VAL A 43 8.67 -23.47 -24.16
N ASP A 44 8.12 -23.58 -25.37
CA ASP A 44 8.45 -22.70 -26.49
C ASP A 44 7.47 -21.51 -26.51
N SER A 45 8.00 -20.30 -26.36
CA SER A 45 7.23 -19.06 -26.53
C SER A 45 7.52 -18.42 -27.90
N ALA A 46 6.75 -17.40 -28.27
CA ALA A 46 6.95 -16.65 -29.51
C ALA A 46 8.30 -15.88 -29.57
N THR A 47 9.03 -15.77 -28.46
CA THR A 47 10.28 -15.01 -28.36
C THR A 47 11.49 -15.85 -27.93
N GLU A 48 11.34 -16.74 -26.94
CA GLU A 48 12.41 -17.61 -26.43
C GLU A 48 11.88 -18.97 -25.91
N SER A 49 12.71 -20.02 -25.97
CA SER A 49 12.44 -21.32 -25.34
C SER A 49 12.95 -21.34 -23.90
N ALA A 50 12.07 -21.59 -22.92
CA ALA A 50 12.43 -21.65 -21.51
C ALA A 50 12.36 -23.08 -20.96
N VAL A 51 13.42 -23.54 -20.31
CA VAL A 51 13.42 -24.82 -19.57
C VAL A 51 12.94 -24.57 -18.14
N LEU A 52 11.90 -25.29 -17.72
CA LEU A 52 11.30 -25.22 -16.40
C LEU A 52 11.80 -26.39 -15.54
N ASP A 53 12.20 -26.11 -14.30
CA ASP A 53 12.64 -27.13 -13.35
C ASP A 53 11.47 -28.08 -13.02
N ALA A 54 10.42 -27.60 -12.36
CA ALA A 54 9.17 -28.36 -12.27
C ALA A 54 7.95 -27.44 -12.18
N VAL A 55 6.78 -27.96 -12.54
CA VAL A 55 5.49 -27.24 -12.46
C VAL A 55 4.45 -28.18 -11.85
N VAL A 56 3.70 -27.68 -10.87
CA VAL A 56 2.56 -28.37 -10.27
C VAL A 56 1.28 -27.66 -10.67
N VAL A 57 0.39 -28.38 -11.35
CA VAL A 57 -0.93 -27.90 -11.77
C VAL A 57 -2.01 -28.64 -10.96
N ARG A 58 -2.89 -27.87 -10.33
CA ARG A 58 -4.05 -28.33 -9.53
C ARG A 58 -5.25 -27.43 -9.82
N PRO A 59 -6.49 -27.85 -9.54
CA PRO A 59 -7.71 -27.07 -9.79
C PRO A 59 -7.65 -25.60 -9.38
N ARG A 60 -6.97 -25.27 -8.26
CA ARG A 60 -6.90 -23.91 -7.70
C ARG A 60 -5.49 -23.34 -7.58
N SER A 61 -4.48 -23.99 -8.16
CA SER A 61 -3.10 -23.51 -8.05
C SER A 61 -2.24 -23.99 -9.21
N ILE A 62 -1.53 -23.06 -9.84
CA ILE A 62 -0.43 -23.35 -10.75
C ILE A 62 0.84 -22.85 -10.06
N THR A 63 1.77 -23.76 -9.75
CA THR A 63 2.97 -23.45 -8.98
C THR A 63 4.22 -23.90 -9.73
N LEU A 64 5.06 -22.95 -10.09
CA LEU A 64 6.38 -23.18 -10.65
C LEU A 64 7.38 -23.43 -9.51
N LEU A 65 8.12 -24.53 -9.61
CA LEU A 65 9.13 -24.95 -8.64
C LEU A 65 10.53 -24.69 -9.20
N LEU A 66 11.37 -24.02 -8.42
CA LEU A 66 12.80 -23.84 -8.70
C LEU A 66 13.60 -24.77 -7.80
N LEU A 67 14.42 -25.64 -8.38
CA LEU A 67 15.17 -26.66 -7.63
C LEU A 67 16.60 -26.19 -7.38
N VAL A 68 16.92 -25.88 -6.12
CA VAL A 68 18.26 -25.49 -5.69
C VAL A 68 18.94 -26.69 -5.02
N PRO A 69 20.03 -27.23 -5.59
CA PRO A 69 20.67 -28.46 -5.11
C PRO A 69 21.55 -28.29 -3.86
N GLN A 70 21.46 -27.14 -3.16
CA GLN A 70 22.32 -26.75 -2.05
C GLN A 70 21.47 -26.17 -0.90
N GLY A 71 21.97 -26.23 0.35
CA GLY A 71 21.39 -25.54 1.51
C GLY A 71 22.45 -24.75 2.33
N GLY A 72 22.02 -24.15 3.43
CA GLY A 72 22.89 -23.32 4.29
C GLY A 72 22.31 -21.94 4.64
N LEU A 73 23.18 -20.95 4.85
CA LEU A 73 22.78 -19.57 5.13
C LEU A 73 22.53 -18.81 3.83
N LEU A 74 21.28 -18.42 3.57
CA LEU A 74 20.89 -17.60 2.44
C LEU A 74 21.04 -16.11 2.80
N SER A 75 21.83 -15.38 2.00
CA SER A 75 21.88 -13.92 2.00
C SER A 75 21.55 -13.38 0.61
N ILE A 76 20.72 -12.35 0.57
CA ILE A 76 20.17 -11.75 -0.66
C ILE A 76 20.57 -10.27 -0.68
N PRO A 77 21.70 -9.88 -1.31
CA PRO A 77 22.18 -8.48 -1.30
C PRO A 77 21.14 -7.47 -1.83
N ASP A 78 20.52 -7.80 -2.96
CA ASP A 78 19.35 -7.14 -3.56
C ASP A 78 18.48 -8.22 -4.23
N PHE A 79 17.21 -8.29 -3.83
CA PHE A 79 16.29 -9.34 -4.27
C PHE A 79 16.01 -9.32 -5.79
N ARG A 80 16.01 -8.13 -6.42
CA ARG A 80 15.60 -7.95 -7.83
C ARG A 80 16.75 -8.05 -8.83
N PHE A 81 17.97 -7.70 -8.42
CA PHE A 81 19.09 -7.49 -9.37
C PHE A 81 20.40 -8.17 -8.99
N SER A 82 20.62 -8.53 -7.73
CA SER A 82 21.88 -9.18 -7.33
C SER A 82 21.84 -10.70 -7.52
N THR A 83 23.01 -11.29 -7.70
CA THR A 83 23.25 -12.71 -7.46
C THR A 83 22.94 -13.06 -6.00
N TRP A 84 22.09 -14.06 -5.80
CA TRP A 84 21.80 -14.58 -4.46
C TRP A 84 22.98 -15.42 -3.96
N ARG A 85 23.23 -15.42 -2.64
CA ARG A 85 24.36 -16.14 -2.05
C ARG A 85 23.91 -17.14 -1.00
N LEU A 86 24.52 -18.32 -1.04
CA LEU A 86 24.33 -19.39 -0.08
C LEU A 86 25.70 -19.73 0.51
N ASN A 87 25.88 -19.54 1.82
CA ASN A 87 27.18 -19.64 2.49
C ASN A 87 28.27 -18.77 1.81
N ASP A 88 27.92 -17.52 1.46
CA ASP A 88 28.72 -16.57 0.67
C ASP A 88 29.08 -16.98 -0.78
N THR A 89 28.86 -18.23 -1.18
CA THR A 89 28.97 -18.66 -2.58
C THR A 89 27.75 -18.21 -3.42
N PRO A 90 27.94 -17.69 -4.65
CA PRO A 90 26.84 -17.33 -5.55
C PRO A 90 26.04 -18.55 -5.99
N LEU A 91 24.71 -18.42 -6.04
CA LEU A 91 23.83 -19.44 -6.63
C LEU A 91 24.01 -19.45 -8.16
N THR A 92 24.42 -20.59 -8.71
CA THR A 92 24.42 -20.83 -10.16
C THR A 92 23.03 -21.29 -10.59
N GLY A 93 22.24 -20.41 -11.19
CA GLY A 93 20.93 -20.77 -11.75
C GLY A 93 21.03 -21.48 -13.10
N THR A 94 19.89 -21.96 -13.60
CA THR A 94 19.81 -22.50 -14.96
C THR A 94 19.69 -21.36 -15.99
N ALA A 95 20.18 -21.60 -17.21
CA ALA A 95 20.23 -20.61 -18.31
C ALA A 95 20.99 -19.29 -18.02
N GLY A 96 21.89 -19.26 -17.01
CA GLY A 96 22.80 -18.13 -16.78
C GLY A 96 22.22 -16.98 -15.96
N THR A 97 21.17 -17.23 -15.17
CA THR A 97 20.61 -16.25 -14.23
C THR A 97 20.92 -16.63 -12.78
N ASP A 98 21.79 -15.88 -12.11
CA ASP A 98 22.21 -16.16 -10.72
C ASP A 98 21.22 -15.64 -9.65
N ASN A 99 19.99 -15.31 -10.08
CA ASN A 99 18.91 -14.76 -9.25
C ASN A 99 17.63 -15.57 -9.49
N PRO A 100 17.23 -16.45 -8.55
CA PRO A 100 16.02 -17.28 -8.66
C PRO A 100 14.72 -16.50 -8.89
N PHE A 101 14.62 -15.25 -8.40
CA PHE A 101 13.44 -14.42 -8.63
C PHE A 101 13.37 -13.89 -10.07
N GLN A 102 14.49 -13.49 -10.66
CA GLN A 102 14.55 -13.14 -12.08
C GLN A 102 14.22 -14.33 -12.97
N GLN A 103 14.80 -15.50 -12.65
CA GLN A 103 14.50 -16.76 -13.34
C GLN A 103 13.00 -17.06 -13.31
N PHE A 104 12.35 -16.91 -12.15
CA PHE A 104 10.89 -17.08 -12.03
C PHE A 104 10.09 -16.11 -12.90
N GLN A 105 10.43 -14.83 -12.96
CA GLN A 105 9.65 -13.88 -13.78
C GLN A 105 9.64 -14.29 -15.26
N VAL A 106 10.80 -14.63 -15.83
CA VAL A 106 10.94 -15.09 -17.23
C VAL A 106 10.21 -16.41 -17.45
N GLN A 107 10.45 -17.40 -16.57
CA GLN A 107 9.81 -18.71 -16.70
C GLN A 107 8.29 -18.67 -16.50
N ARG A 108 7.77 -17.77 -15.64
CA ARG A 108 6.33 -17.57 -15.43
C ARG A 108 5.66 -17.02 -16.68
N GLU A 109 6.27 -16.04 -17.34
CA GLU A 109 5.73 -15.46 -18.59
C GLU A 109 5.72 -16.51 -19.72
N ALA A 110 6.78 -17.30 -19.86
CA ALA A 110 6.83 -18.40 -20.82
C ALA A 110 5.80 -19.52 -20.51
N LEU A 111 5.64 -19.89 -19.24
CA LEU A 111 4.63 -20.86 -18.80
C LEU A 111 3.20 -20.34 -19.03
N ALA A 112 2.93 -19.06 -18.75
CA ALA A 112 1.63 -18.45 -19.01
C ALA A 112 1.28 -18.47 -20.50
N ALA A 113 2.21 -18.05 -21.37
CA ALA A 113 2.02 -18.05 -22.82
C ALA A 113 1.84 -19.46 -23.42
N TRP A 114 2.43 -20.50 -22.80
CA TRP A 114 2.19 -21.90 -23.19
C TRP A 114 0.81 -22.39 -22.73
N LEU A 115 0.43 -22.12 -21.48
CA LEU A 115 -0.88 -22.49 -20.93
C LEU A 115 -2.04 -21.78 -21.64
N GLU A 116 -1.88 -20.53 -22.06
CA GLU A 116 -2.87 -19.77 -22.86
C GLU A 116 -3.24 -20.43 -24.19
N GLN A 117 -2.37 -21.28 -24.74
CA GLN A 117 -2.64 -22.03 -25.98
C GLN A 117 -3.44 -23.32 -25.74
N LEU A 118 -3.48 -23.80 -24.49
CA LEU A 118 -4.05 -25.09 -24.10
C LEU A 118 -5.32 -24.98 -23.26
N LEU A 119 -5.47 -23.87 -22.53
CA LEU A 119 -6.57 -23.63 -21.60
C LEU A 119 -7.55 -22.58 -22.13
N PRO A 120 -8.86 -22.68 -21.82
CA PRO A 120 -9.81 -21.61 -22.09
C PRO A 120 -9.42 -20.32 -21.36
N THR A 121 -9.57 -19.16 -22.00
CA THR A 121 -9.27 -17.83 -21.41
C THR A 121 -10.08 -17.52 -20.14
N GLU A 122 -11.18 -18.25 -19.91
CA GLU A 122 -12.04 -18.10 -18.74
C GLU A 122 -11.69 -19.08 -17.59
N ALA A 123 -10.81 -20.06 -17.80
CA ALA A 123 -10.54 -21.15 -16.83
C ALA A 123 -9.49 -20.80 -15.77
N ALA A 124 -8.52 -19.93 -16.06
CA ALA A 124 -7.52 -19.51 -15.08
C ALA A 124 -6.92 -18.14 -15.37
N ASN A 125 -6.85 -17.29 -14.35
CA ASN A 125 -6.12 -16.03 -14.38
C ASN A 125 -4.61 -16.32 -14.19
N LEU A 126 -3.88 -16.50 -15.29
CA LEU A 126 -2.47 -16.93 -15.27
C LEU A 126 -1.50 -15.93 -14.61
N ASN A 127 -1.95 -14.73 -14.28
CA ASN A 127 -1.20 -13.81 -13.41
C ASN A 127 -0.94 -14.38 -12.01
N PHE A 128 -1.74 -15.36 -11.56
CA PHE A 128 -1.64 -16.01 -10.25
C PHE A 128 -0.74 -17.28 -10.23
N ILE A 129 0.04 -17.53 -11.29
CA ILE A 129 1.10 -18.54 -11.25
C ILE A 129 2.10 -18.17 -10.15
N SER A 130 2.18 -19.02 -9.12
CA SER A 130 3.05 -18.83 -7.96
C SER A 130 4.41 -19.49 -8.16
N GLY A 131 5.48 -18.90 -7.64
CA GLY A 131 6.82 -19.47 -7.61
C GLY A 131 7.18 -20.00 -6.22
N LEU A 132 7.85 -21.15 -6.17
CA LEU A 132 8.34 -21.75 -4.92
C LEU A 132 9.76 -22.27 -5.10
N VAL A 133 10.71 -21.73 -4.33
CA VAL A 133 12.10 -22.23 -4.30
C VAL A 133 12.21 -23.39 -3.30
N LEU A 134 12.74 -24.51 -3.77
CA LEU A 134 12.94 -25.73 -3.01
C LEU A 134 14.44 -26.05 -2.93
N PHE A 135 14.98 -26.01 -1.71
CA PHE A 135 16.37 -26.33 -1.42
C PHE A 135 16.54 -27.82 -1.12
N ALA A 136 17.66 -28.42 -1.53
CA ALA A 136 17.96 -29.83 -1.30
C ALA A 136 18.38 -30.15 0.14
N GLU A 137 18.72 -29.12 0.91
CA GLU A 137 19.07 -29.17 2.33
C GLU A 137 18.44 -27.97 3.03
N PRO A 138 18.16 -28.03 4.35
CA PRO A 138 17.51 -26.93 5.08
C PRO A 138 18.26 -25.59 4.95
N VAL A 139 17.50 -24.51 4.79
CA VAL A 139 18.05 -23.15 4.65
C VAL A 139 17.70 -22.30 5.86
N ARG A 140 18.70 -21.57 6.36
CA ARG A 140 18.51 -20.47 7.31
C ARG A 140 18.51 -19.16 6.54
N PHE A 141 17.51 -18.34 6.78
CA PHE A 141 17.44 -16.99 6.21
C PHE A 141 18.25 -16.03 7.09
N GLY A 142 19.08 -15.18 6.49
CA GLY A 142 19.64 -14.02 7.18
C GLY A 142 18.52 -13.06 7.61
N PRO A 143 18.71 -12.26 8.68
CA PRO A 143 17.69 -11.31 9.15
C PRO A 143 17.22 -10.34 8.07
N GLU A 144 18.08 -10.03 7.09
CA GLU A 144 17.78 -9.16 5.96
C GLU A 144 16.88 -9.79 4.89
N VAL A 145 16.70 -11.11 4.88
CA VAL A 145 15.98 -11.83 3.80
C VAL A 145 14.48 -11.53 3.81
N GLU A 146 13.84 -11.59 4.99
CA GLU A 146 12.39 -11.37 5.11
C GLU A 146 12.02 -9.89 4.88
N GLU A 147 12.86 -8.96 5.34
CA GLU A 147 12.77 -7.51 5.03
C GLU A 147 12.93 -7.25 3.52
N ARG A 148 13.89 -7.91 2.86
CA ARG A 148 14.13 -7.74 1.41
C ARG A 148 13.10 -8.44 0.53
N MET A 149 12.45 -9.49 1.01
CA MET A 149 11.28 -10.09 0.33
C MET A 149 10.03 -9.23 0.49
N SER A 150 9.70 -8.80 1.71
CA SER A 150 8.52 -7.98 1.98
C SER A 150 8.57 -6.58 1.33
N SER A 151 9.76 -5.99 1.18
CA SER A 151 9.98 -4.73 0.45
C SER A 151 9.91 -4.86 -1.09
N VAL A 152 9.68 -6.07 -1.63
CA VAL A 152 9.45 -6.29 -3.07
C VAL A 152 8.02 -6.83 -3.29
N PRO A 153 7.05 -5.99 -3.68
CA PRO A 153 5.65 -6.41 -3.85
C PRO A 153 5.44 -7.51 -4.89
N ALA A 154 6.32 -7.59 -5.90
CA ALA A 154 6.31 -8.66 -6.90
C ALA A 154 6.77 -10.03 -6.35
N ALA A 155 7.27 -10.08 -5.11
CA ALA A 155 7.55 -11.31 -4.37
C ALA A 155 6.31 -11.89 -3.68
N SER A 156 5.15 -11.23 -3.74
CA SER A 156 3.89 -11.76 -3.16
C SER A 156 3.49 -13.11 -3.75
N ALA A 157 3.81 -13.35 -5.02
CA ALA A 157 3.64 -14.63 -5.72
C ALA A 157 4.92 -15.48 -5.73
N PHE A 158 5.95 -15.17 -4.92
CA PHE A 158 7.24 -15.87 -4.93
C PHE A 158 7.69 -16.23 -3.52
N HIS A 159 7.81 -17.53 -3.25
CA HIS A 159 8.00 -18.05 -1.90
C HIS A 159 9.28 -18.86 -1.78
N LEU A 160 9.92 -18.77 -0.62
CA LEU A 160 11.02 -19.63 -0.23
C LEU A 160 10.51 -20.68 0.76
N LEU A 161 10.85 -21.95 0.55
CA LEU A 161 10.56 -23.01 1.50
C LEU A 161 11.83 -23.34 2.31
N PRO A 162 11.96 -22.89 3.58
CA PRO A 162 13.15 -23.16 4.39
C PRO A 162 13.28 -24.62 4.80
N ASP A 163 12.14 -25.31 4.89
CA ASP A 163 12.01 -26.70 5.33
C ASP A 163 11.09 -27.47 4.35
N PRO A 164 11.63 -28.46 3.61
CA PRO A 164 10.87 -29.24 2.63
C PRO A 164 9.73 -30.08 3.26
N SER A 165 9.73 -30.33 4.57
CA SER A 165 8.61 -30.99 5.26
C SER A 165 7.27 -30.30 5.02
N ARG A 166 7.30 -28.98 4.84
CA ARG A 166 6.13 -28.11 4.72
C ARG A 166 5.61 -28.02 3.29
N PHE A 167 6.19 -28.74 2.33
CA PHE A 167 5.90 -28.59 0.90
C PHE A 167 4.42 -28.75 0.54
N THR A 168 3.79 -29.88 0.90
CA THR A 168 2.37 -30.14 0.56
C THR A 168 1.42 -29.16 1.25
N ARG A 169 1.68 -28.83 2.52
CA ARG A 169 0.95 -27.81 3.29
C ARG A 169 1.08 -26.43 2.64
N ARG A 170 2.29 -26.04 2.21
CA ARG A 170 2.53 -24.75 1.56
C ARG A 170 1.83 -24.70 0.20
N LEU A 171 1.91 -25.77 -0.59
CA LEU A 171 1.22 -25.88 -1.88
C LEU A 171 -0.31 -25.74 -1.72
N ALA A 172 -0.91 -26.28 -0.66
CA ALA A 172 -2.32 -26.06 -0.34
C ALA A 172 -2.65 -24.60 0.02
N GLN A 173 -1.73 -23.88 0.68
CA GLN A 173 -1.88 -22.44 0.97
C GLN A 173 -1.75 -21.54 -0.27
N LEU A 174 -1.19 -22.04 -1.38
CA LEU A 174 -1.10 -21.33 -2.66
C LEU A 174 -2.35 -21.53 -3.55
N ALA A 175 -3.39 -22.19 -3.02
CA ALA A 175 -4.68 -22.28 -3.68
C ALA A 175 -5.37 -20.90 -3.71
N SER A 176 -5.67 -20.41 -4.91
CA SER A 176 -6.32 -19.11 -5.16
C SER A 176 -7.66 -19.33 -5.88
N PRO A 177 -8.71 -18.54 -5.58
CA PRO A 177 -9.94 -18.57 -6.36
C PRO A 177 -9.81 -18.01 -7.79
N GLU A 178 -8.70 -17.37 -8.10
CA GLU A 178 -8.39 -16.80 -9.43
C GLU A 178 -7.89 -17.87 -10.43
N VAL A 179 -7.62 -19.09 -9.95
CA VAL A 179 -7.37 -20.28 -10.77
C VAL A 179 -8.54 -21.24 -10.51
N ASP A 180 -9.27 -21.62 -11.55
CA ASP A 180 -10.47 -22.47 -11.44
C ASP A 180 -10.49 -23.53 -12.55
N LEU A 181 -9.40 -24.31 -12.63
CA LEU A 181 -9.25 -25.38 -13.61
C LEU A 181 -10.23 -26.52 -13.28
N THR A 182 -11.15 -26.79 -14.19
CA THR A 182 -12.09 -27.90 -14.06
C THR A 182 -11.39 -29.24 -14.32
N PRO A 183 -11.98 -30.38 -13.92
CA PRO A 183 -11.47 -31.70 -14.30
C PRO A 183 -11.36 -31.89 -15.82
N ALA A 184 -12.18 -31.19 -16.61
CA ALA A 184 -12.08 -31.22 -18.07
C ALA A 184 -10.81 -30.50 -18.58
N ASP A 185 -10.43 -29.39 -17.96
CA ASP A 185 -9.21 -28.64 -18.30
C ASP A 185 -7.94 -29.42 -17.95
N LEU A 186 -7.94 -30.13 -16.81
CA LEU A 186 -6.86 -31.06 -16.43
C LEU A 186 -6.81 -32.27 -17.38
N HIS A 187 -7.96 -32.77 -17.85
CA HIS A 187 -8.02 -33.80 -18.90
C HIS A 187 -7.49 -33.30 -20.25
N LEU A 188 -7.74 -32.05 -20.63
CA LEU A 188 -7.15 -31.45 -21.83
C LEU A 188 -5.62 -31.37 -21.71
N LEU A 189 -5.09 -30.87 -20.60
CA LEU A 189 -3.64 -30.82 -20.34
C LEU A 189 -2.99 -32.22 -20.35
N THR A 190 -3.58 -33.20 -19.66
CA THR A 190 -3.04 -34.57 -19.65
C THR A 190 -3.07 -35.21 -21.03
N SER A 191 -4.15 -35.05 -21.80
CA SER A 191 -4.23 -35.58 -23.17
C SER A 191 -3.19 -34.96 -24.11
N HIS A 192 -2.93 -33.65 -24.01
CA HIS A 192 -1.91 -32.95 -24.79
C HIS A 192 -0.48 -33.43 -24.45
N LEU A 193 -0.24 -33.80 -23.20
CA LEU A 193 1.03 -34.36 -22.72
C LEU A 193 1.19 -35.86 -22.99
N GLY A 194 0.21 -36.53 -23.60
CA GLY A 194 0.21 -37.98 -23.83
C GLY A 194 0.02 -38.82 -22.55
N LEU A 195 -0.53 -38.22 -21.49
CA LEU A 195 -0.79 -38.85 -20.19
C LEU A 195 -2.19 -39.49 -20.13
N GLU A 196 -2.55 -40.33 -21.11
CA GLU A 196 -3.84 -41.02 -21.06
C GLU A 196 -3.94 -41.98 -19.85
N PRO A 197 -5.08 -42.01 -19.13
CA PRO A 197 -5.34 -43.04 -18.14
C PRO A 197 -5.56 -44.38 -18.86
N GLN A 198 -4.62 -45.31 -18.69
CA GLN A 198 -4.72 -46.66 -19.24
C GLN A 198 -6.04 -47.33 -18.77
N PRO A 199 -6.89 -47.83 -19.68
CA PRO A 199 -8.11 -48.52 -19.29
C PRO A 199 -7.75 -49.72 -18.40
N ALA A 200 -8.47 -49.89 -17.29
CA ALA A 200 -8.21 -50.97 -16.35
C ALA A 200 -8.48 -52.34 -17.01
N GLU A 201 -7.42 -53.03 -17.41
CA GLU A 201 -7.51 -54.44 -17.79
C GLU A 201 -7.99 -55.25 -16.56
N PRO A 202 -8.91 -56.21 -16.75
CA PRO A 202 -9.41 -57.03 -15.65
C PRO A 202 -8.27 -57.90 -15.10
N ALA A 203 -7.99 -57.75 -13.80
CA ALA A 203 -6.81 -58.31 -13.15
C ALA A 203 -6.68 -59.84 -13.32
N PRO A 204 -5.54 -60.35 -13.83
CA PRO A 204 -5.19 -61.76 -13.65
C PRO A 204 -4.67 -62.00 -12.23
N THR A 205 -5.22 -63.04 -11.60
CA THR A 205 -4.90 -63.50 -10.25
C THR A 205 -3.44 -63.96 -10.12
N SER A 206 -2.94 -63.94 -8.87
CA SER A 206 -1.74 -64.62 -8.32
C SER A 206 -0.39 -63.87 -8.32
N ALA A 207 0.11 -63.67 -7.11
CA ALA A 207 1.49 -63.32 -6.71
C ALA A 207 2.38 -64.60 -6.75
N PRO A 208 3.74 -64.56 -6.68
CA PRO A 208 4.53 -63.57 -5.92
C PRO A 208 5.85 -63.03 -6.54
N GLU A 209 6.23 -61.81 -6.07
CA GLU A 209 7.56 -61.26 -5.68
C GLU A 209 8.89 -61.70 -6.38
N PRO A 210 9.97 -60.86 -6.47
CA PRO A 210 10.19 -59.56 -5.80
C PRO A 210 10.82 -58.42 -6.65
N SER A 211 11.17 -57.32 -5.97
CA SER A 211 12.40 -56.50 -6.20
C SER A 211 12.39 -55.22 -7.08
N THR A 212 11.48 -54.28 -6.82
CA THR A 212 11.81 -52.83 -6.95
C THR A 212 11.18 -51.98 -5.83
N THR A 213 9.93 -52.30 -5.45
CA THR A 213 9.11 -51.55 -4.48
C THR A 213 9.77 -51.35 -3.12
N ASN A 214 10.59 -52.31 -2.67
CA ASN A 214 11.27 -52.25 -1.37
C ASN A 214 12.38 -51.17 -1.33
N LEU A 215 13.05 -50.89 -2.46
CA LEU A 215 14.07 -49.85 -2.55
C LEU A 215 13.46 -48.45 -2.52
N LEU A 216 12.34 -48.25 -3.22
CA LEU A 216 11.55 -47.01 -3.16
C LEU A 216 10.94 -46.80 -1.77
N ARG A 217 10.40 -47.84 -1.13
CA ARG A 217 9.81 -47.73 0.21
C ARG A 217 10.86 -47.55 1.32
N GLN A 218 12.05 -48.15 1.22
CA GLN A 218 13.18 -47.87 2.12
C GLN A 218 13.78 -46.47 1.92
N LYS A 219 13.91 -46.01 0.66
CA LYS A 219 14.32 -44.62 0.39
C LYS A 219 13.29 -43.63 0.92
N ALA A 220 12.01 -43.91 0.74
CA ALA A 220 10.93 -43.09 1.29
C ALA A 220 10.98 -43.03 2.83
N SER A 221 11.21 -44.14 3.54
CA SER A 221 11.29 -44.10 5.02
C SER A 221 12.50 -43.33 5.55
N TRP A 222 13.63 -43.34 4.84
CA TRP A 222 14.75 -42.43 5.14
C TRP A 222 14.43 -40.96 4.80
N LEU A 223 13.62 -40.70 3.77
CA LEU A 223 13.16 -39.35 3.42
C LEU A 223 12.10 -38.79 4.39
N TRP A 224 11.18 -39.61 4.88
CA TRP A 224 10.20 -39.19 5.90
C TRP A 224 10.86 -38.74 7.20
N ARG A 225 12.02 -39.33 7.55
CA ARG A 225 12.85 -38.88 8.68
C ARG A 225 13.67 -37.62 8.37
N TRP A 226 13.88 -37.28 7.09
CA TRP A 226 14.45 -36.00 6.66
C TRP A 226 13.38 -34.88 6.60
N LEU A 227 12.11 -35.25 6.38
CA LEU A 227 10.94 -34.37 6.39
C LEU A 227 10.30 -34.19 7.78
N GLY A 228 11.03 -34.46 8.88
CA GLY A 228 10.73 -33.92 10.21
C GLY A 228 9.38 -34.28 10.86
N ALA A 229 8.72 -35.38 10.47
CA ALA A 229 7.40 -35.76 10.99
C ALA A 229 7.48 -36.83 12.10
N GLU A 230 7.72 -36.40 13.34
CA GLU A 230 7.20 -37.05 14.54
C GLU A 230 6.15 -36.10 15.16
N ASP A 231 5.11 -36.66 15.80
CA ASP A 231 3.89 -36.01 16.34
C ASP A 231 2.76 -35.68 15.34
N MET A 232 2.05 -36.74 14.92
CA MET A 232 0.61 -36.68 14.61
C MET A 232 -0.11 -37.88 15.23
N SER A 233 -0.51 -37.74 16.50
CA SER A 233 -1.46 -38.64 17.15
C SER A 233 -2.33 -37.88 18.16
N GLU A 234 -3.30 -37.12 17.64
CA GLU A 234 -4.64 -36.94 18.22
C GLU A 234 -5.41 -35.89 17.41
N LEU A 235 -6.45 -36.34 16.72
CA LEU A 235 -7.74 -35.64 16.61
C LEU A 235 -8.71 -36.64 15.97
N ASP A 236 -9.46 -37.31 16.85
CA ASP A 236 -10.50 -38.25 16.44
C ASP A 236 -11.72 -37.49 15.89
N ARG A 237 -12.57 -38.18 15.13
CA ARG A 237 -13.64 -37.57 14.33
C ARG A 237 -14.87 -37.20 15.17
N THR A 238 -15.44 -36.01 14.91
CA THR A 238 -16.91 -35.82 14.94
C THR A 238 -17.41 -34.90 13.83
N ASP A 239 -18.61 -35.23 13.36
CA ASP A 239 -19.36 -34.73 12.20
C ASP A 239 -19.53 -33.22 11.99
N SER A 240 -19.60 -32.86 10.69
CA SER A 240 -20.34 -31.76 10.06
C SER A 240 -20.44 -30.38 10.73
N GLY A 241 -19.74 -29.38 10.17
CA GLY A 241 -20.04 -27.96 10.35
C GLY A 241 -18.83 -27.06 10.16
N TYR A 242 -18.94 -26.00 9.37
CA TYR A 242 -17.92 -24.95 9.32
C TYR A 242 -18.04 -24.08 10.58
N GLU A 243 -17.09 -24.20 11.51
CA GLU A 243 -16.75 -23.11 12.42
C GLU A 243 -15.29 -22.69 12.18
N ILE A 244 -15.12 -21.44 11.76
CA ILE A 244 -13.83 -20.75 11.90
C ILE A 244 -13.70 -20.45 13.39
N ASP A 245 -12.62 -20.91 14.02
CA ASP A 245 -12.34 -20.58 15.42
C ASP A 245 -11.90 -19.11 15.55
N LEU A 246 -12.90 -18.23 15.50
CA LEU A 246 -12.77 -16.78 15.68
C LEU A 246 -12.27 -16.42 17.08
N VAL A 247 -12.34 -17.34 18.05
CA VAL A 247 -11.83 -17.16 19.41
C VAL A 247 -10.32 -17.41 19.43
N ALA A 248 -9.83 -18.47 18.79
CA ALA A 248 -8.39 -18.73 18.63
C ALA A 248 -7.68 -17.59 17.87
N ILE A 249 -8.24 -17.13 16.74
CA ILE A 249 -7.69 -16.02 15.96
C ILE A 249 -7.62 -14.73 16.80
N ARG A 250 -8.71 -14.36 17.49
CA ARG A 250 -8.76 -13.14 18.31
C ARG A 250 -7.88 -13.21 19.56
N ASN A 251 -7.69 -14.40 20.14
CA ASN A 251 -6.75 -14.61 21.24
C ASN A 251 -5.29 -14.47 20.76
N GLN A 252 -4.98 -14.92 19.54
CA GLN A 252 -3.67 -14.73 18.92
C GLN A 252 -3.40 -13.24 18.64
N GLU A 253 -4.37 -12.50 18.11
CA GLU A 253 -4.27 -11.04 17.93
C GLU A 253 -4.05 -10.30 19.25
N LYS A 254 -4.75 -10.70 20.32
CA LYS A 254 -4.54 -10.13 21.67
C LYS A 254 -3.10 -10.36 22.16
N ALA A 255 -2.58 -11.58 22.03
CA ALA A 255 -1.22 -11.91 22.45
C ALA A 255 -0.16 -11.09 21.68
N GLN A 256 -0.35 -10.89 20.38
CA GLN A 256 0.54 -10.05 19.55
C GLN A 256 0.52 -8.57 19.97
N LEU A 257 -0.64 -8.03 20.37
CA LEU A 257 -0.73 -6.65 20.88
C LEU A 257 -0.06 -6.47 22.26
N GLU A 258 -0.08 -7.50 23.11
CA GLU A 258 0.62 -7.51 24.40
C GLU A 258 2.16 -7.61 24.23
N GLU A 259 2.62 -8.43 23.28
CA GLU A 259 4.05 -8.51 22.88
C GLU A 259 4.54 -7.18 22.27
N LEU A 260 3.73 -6.54 21.42
CA LEU A 260 4.04 -5.22 20.86
C LEU A 260 4.10 -4.13 21.95
N ARG A 261 3.19 -4.17 22.93
CA ARG A 261 3.19 -3.24 24.08
C ARG A 261 4.48 -3.38 24.90
N THR A 262 4.87 -4.60 25.25
CA THR A 262 6.04 -4.85 26.10
C THR A 262 7.36 -4.52 25.40
N SER A 263 7.50 -4.85 24.12
CA SER A 263 8.68 -4.47 23.31
C SER A 263 8.82 -2.95 23.14
N LEU A 264 7.72 -2.22 22.89
CA LEU A 264 7.72 -0.76 22.84
C LEU A 264 8.10 -0.11 24.18
N GLN A 265 7.66 -0.68 25.31
CA GLN A 265 8.05 -0.21 26.65
C GLN A 265 9.55 -0.42 26.92
N ALA A 266 10.13 -1.53 26.48
CA ALA A 266 11.56 -1.83 26.64
C ALA A 266 12.46 -0.91 25.79
N ASP A 267 12.09 -0.64 24.54
CA ASP A 267 12.80 0.31 23.68
C ASP A 267 12.73 1.74 24.24
N LEU A 268 11.56 2.17 24.73
CA LEU A 268 11.40 3.47 25.38
C LEU A 268 12.29 3.60 26.63
N SER A 269 12.31 2.60 27.51
CA SER A 269 13.14 2.65 28.72
C SER A 269 14.64 2.72 28.40
N THR A 270 15.08 2.00 27.36
CA THR A 270 16.48 2.01 26.90
C THR A 270 16.86 3.39 26.36
N LYS A 271 15.98 4.03 25.59
CA LYS A 271 16.18 5.39 25.06
C LYS A 271 16.19 6.45 26.16
N LEU A 272 15.33 6.34 27.17
CA LEU A 272 15.31 7.26 28.31
C LEU A 272 16.61 7.18 29.13
N GLN A 273 17.08 5.97 29.47
CA GLN A 273 18.37 5.80 30.18
C GLN A 273 19.56 6.37 29.39
N ALA A 274 19.55 6.24 28.06
CA ALA A 274 20.59 6.82 27.20
C ALA A 274 20.54 8.36 27.14
N LEU A 275 19.36 8.96 27.29
CA LEU A 275 19.17 10.42 27.36
C LEU A 275 19.56 10.96 28.75
N GLU A 276 19.09 10.33 29.83
CA GLU A 276 19.47 10.69 31.22
C GLU A 276 20.99 10.67 31.41
N LYS A 277 21.68 9.67 30.85
CA LYS A 277 23.16 9.62 30.91
C LYS A 277 23.81 10.82 30.19
N ARG A 278 23.34 11.17 28.99
CA ARG A 278 23.83 12.35 28.24
C ARG A 278 23.51 13.67 28.93
N GLU A 279 22.41 13.73 29.66
CA GLU A 279 22.04 14.89 30.44
C GLU A 279 22.95 15.06 31.65
N ALA A 280 23.21 13.99 32.41
CA ALA A 280 24.17 13.99 33.52
C ALA A 280 25.60 14.38 33.07
N GLU A 281 26.05 13.90 31.91
CA GLU A 281 27.32 14.31 31.29
C GLU A 281 27.36 15.82 30.95
N ARG A 282 26.23 16.40 30.47
CA ARG A 282 26.13 17.85 30.23
C ARG A 282 26.02 18.67 31.51
N GLU A 283 25.32 18.21 32.54
CA GLU A 283 25.24 18.95 33.80
C GLU A 283 26.62 19.10 34.45
N GLN A 284 27.50 18.10 34.29
CA GLN A 284 28.91 18.21 34.66
C GLN A 284 29.66 19.27 33.82
N SER A 285 29.41 19.37 32.51
CA SER A 285 29.94 20.46 31.65
C SER A 285 29.50 21.84 32.15
N ILE A 286 28.20 22.03 32.38
CA ILE A 286 27.62 23.30 32.85
C ILE A 286 28.17 23.68 34.22
N ALA A 287 28.38 22.71 35.12
CA ALA A 287 29.02 22.94 36.41
C ALA A 287 30.48 23.41 36.27
N GLN A 288 31.28 22.74 35.43
CA GLN A 288 32.67 23.12 35.14
C GLN A 288 32.75 24.52 34.50
N LEU A 289 31.84 24.85 33.57
CA LEU A 289 31.76 26.17 32.95
C LEU A 289 31.40 27.28 33.97
N ARG A 290 30.50 26.99 34.92
CA ARG A 290 30.18 27.92 36.03
C ARG A 290 31.37 28.13 36.95
N GLU A 291 32.09 27.07 37.30
CA GLU A 291 33.28 27.14 38.15
C GLU A 291 34.39 27.95 37.46
N ALA A 292 34.68 27.67 36.19
CA ALA A 292 35.63 28.43 35.38
C ALA A 292 35.24 29.92 35.25
N LEU A 293 33.94 30.22 35.07
CA LEU A 293 33.43 31.60 35.05
C LEU A 293 33.63 32.30 36.40
N SER A 294 33.47 31.59 37.53
CA SER A 294 33.65 32.15 38.87
C SER A 294 35.12 32.46 39.23
N ALA A 295 36.07 31.79 38.57
CA ALA A 295 37.50 32.02 38.71
C ALA A 295 38.04 33.14 37.78
N ALA A 296 37.26 33.58 36.79
CA ALA A 296 37.69 34.58 35.80
C ALA A 296 37.54 36.03 36.30
N PRO A 297 38.53 36.92 36.09
CA PRO A 297 38.40 38.34 36.45
C PRO A 297 37.26 39.04 35.69
N PRO A 298 36.39 39.82 36.35
CA PRO A 298 35.14 40.33 35.75
C PRO A 298 35.31 41.39 34.65
N ALA A 299 36.54 41.85 34.39
CA ALA A 299 36.85 42.80 33.32
C ALA A 299 37.52 42.15 32.08
N ALA A 300 37.72 40.83 32.08
CA ALA A 300 38.34 40.13 30.96
C ALA A 300 37.32 39.80 29.84
N PRO A 301 37.69 39.92 28.56
CA PRO A 301 36.80 39.54 27.45
C PRO A 301 36.42 38.04 27.46
N GLU A 302 37.24 37.21 28.09
CA GLU A 302 37.01 35.77 28.29
C GLU A 302 35.81 35.47 29.20
N ALA A 303 35.50 36.34 30.17
CA ALA A 303 34.32 36.16 31.01
C ALA A 303 33.01 36.34 30.19
N ALA A 304 33.02 37.24 29.20
CA ALA A 304 31.86 37.46 28.32
C ALA A 304 31.62 36.30 27.35
N THR A 305 32.70 35.64 26.86
CA THR A 305 32.58 34.48 25.97
C THR A 305 32.23 33.19 26.71
N LEU A 306 32.66 33.03 27.96
CA LEU A 306 32.21 31.95 28.84
C LEU A 306 30.73 32.12 29.23
N ALA A 307 30.29 33.35 29.54
CA ALA A 307 28.89 33.64 29.86
C ALA A 307 27.94 33.38 28.68
N SER A 308 28.34 33.70 27.44
CA SER A 308 27.50 33.43 26.25
C SER A 308 27.44 31.93 25.91
N ARG A 309 28.52 31.17 26.09
CA ARG A 309 28.51 29.70 25.99
C ARG A 309 27.60 29.06 27.03
N LEU A 310 27.70 29.50 28.29
CA LEU A 310 26.82 29.04 29.37
C LEU A 310 25.34 29.34 29.05
N ALA A 311 25.02 30.51 28.51
CA ALA A 311 23.66 30.84 28.09
C ALA A 311 23.16 29.93 26.95
N ALA A 312 24.00 29.63 25.97
CA ALA A 312 23.67 28.72 24.86
C ALA A 312 23.41 27.28 25.34
N GLU A 313 24.28 26.71 26.19
CA GLU A 313 24.08 25.36 26.73
C GLU A 313 22.79 25.25 27.57
N ASN A 314 22.46 26.28 28.37
CA ASN A 314 21.20 26.29 29.15
C ASN A 314 19.97 26.37 28.23
N GLN A 315 20.03 27.12 27.12
CA GLN A 315 18.92 27.21 26.16
C GLN A 315 18.74 25.90 25.38
N GLU A 316 19.84 25.23 25.03
CA GLU A 316 19.80 23.90 24.39
C GLU A 316 19.28 22.82 25.36
N LYS A 317 19.65 22.87 26.65
CA LYS A 317 19.09 21.98 27.67
C LYS A 317 17.56 22.09 27.73
N ALA A 318 17.04 23.31 27.86
CA ALA A 318 15.61 23.56 27.96
C ALA A 318 14.82 23.10 26.71
N SER A 319 15.42 23.18 25.50
CA SER A 319 14.76 22.68 24.29
C SER A 319 14.73 21.15 24.24
N ILE A 320 15.79 20.48 24.69
CA ILE A 320 15.85 19.02 24.78
C ILE A 320 14.86 18.50 25.83
N GLU A 321 14.82 19.08 27.04
CA GLU A 321 13.85 18.75 28.08
C GLU A 321 12.40 18.85 27.55
N ALA A 322 12.07 19.92 26.83
CA ALA A 322 10.76 20.10 26.20
C ALA A 322 10.44 19.02 25.15
N THR A 323 11.41 18.62 24.31
CA THR A 323 11.20 17.51 23.36
C THR A 323 11.03 16.16 24.06
N MET A 324 11.76 15.89 25.14
CA MET A 324 11.61 14.66 25.93
C MET A 324 10.23 14.56 26.56
N GLN A 325 9.70 15.66 27.12
CA GLN A 325 8.33 15.72 27.63
C GLN A 325 7.29 15.47 26.54
N ALA A 326 7.48 16.02 25.33
CA ALA A 326 6.60 15.77 24.19
C ALA A 326 6.61 14.29 23.75
N TYR A 327 7.79 13.66 23.67
CA TYR A 327 7.91 12.23 23.37
C TYR A 327 7.28 11.33 24.43
N GLN A 328 7.44 11.65 25.72
CA GLN A 328 6.80 10.92 26.81
C GLN A 328 5.27 11.05 26.75
N ALA A 329 4.74 12.24 26.50
CA ALA A 329 3.29 12.46 26.32
C ALA A 329 2.73 11.66 25.12
N GLN A 330 3.45 11.64 23.99
CA GLN A 330 3.05 10.89 22.79
C GLN A 330 3.09 9.37 23.03
N SER A 331 4.10 8.87 23.75
CA SER A 331 4.21 7.46 24.15
C SER A 331 3.06 7.06 25.10
N ALA A 332 2.72 7.90 26.08
CA ALA A 332 1.61 7.67 26.98
C ALA A 332 0.27 7.62 26.23
N ALA A 333 0.04 8.53 25.28
CA ALA A 333 -1.16 8.54 24.44
C ALA A 333 -1.32 7.25 23.60
N ARG A 334 -0.25 6.79 22.92
CA ARG A 334 -0.26 5.51 22.20
C ARG A 334 -0.50 4.32 23.12
N THR A 335 0.05 4.33 24.33
CA THR A 335 -0.19 3.27 25.33
C THR A 335 -1.66 3.23 25.75
N GLN A 336 -2.30 4.39 25.93
CA GLN A 336 -3.74 4.49 26.23
C GLN A 336 -4.61 4.00 25.06
N GLU A 337 -4.23 4.29 23.82
CA GLU A 337 -4.93 3.80 22.62
C GLU A 337 -4.88 2.27 22.50
N LEU A 338 -3.71 1.66 22.75
CA LEU A 338 -3.55 0.20 22.78
C LEU A 338 -4.36 -0.44 23.91
N GLU A 339 -4.40 0.17 25.10
CA GLU A 339 -5.22 -0.28 26.23
C GLU A 339 -6.72 -0.26 25.89
N GLN A 340 -7.20 0.80 25.22
CA GLN A 340 -8.59 0.86 24.75
C GLN A 340 -8.92 -0.24 23.73
N LYS A 341 -8.01 -0.53 22.80
CA LYS A 341 -8.16 -1.63 21.81
C LYS A 341 -8.21 -3.00 22.50
N ILE A 342 -7.35 -3.24 23.49
CA ILE A 342 -7.37 -4.48 24.28
C ILE A 342 -8.70 -4.62 25.03
N GLN A 343 -9.19 -3.55 25.68
CA GLN A 343 -10.48 -3.57 26.39
C GLN A 343 -11.68 -3.78 25.46
N GLN A 344 -11.66 -3.23 24.24
CA GLN A 344 -12.67 -3.51 23.21
C GLN A 344 -12.67 -4.99 22.79
N LEU A 345 -11.49 -5.57 22.55
CA LEU A 345 -11.33 -6.99 22.23
C LEU A 345 -11.82 -7.89 23.39
N GLU A 346 -11.50 -7.55 24.64
CA GLU A 346 -12.02 -8.27 25.82
C GLU A 346 -13.55 -8.20 25.94
N GLY A 347 -14.15 -7.04 25.66
CA GLY A 347 -15.61 -6.88 25.62
C GLY A 347 -16.25 -7.81 24.57
N LEU A 348 -15.68 -7.86 23.37
CA LEU A 348 -16.12 -8.75 22.29
C LEU A 348 -15.92 -10.24 22.61
N ILE A 349 -14.84 -10.61 23.32
CA ILE A 349 -14.62 -11.98 23.79
C ILE A 349 -15.72 -12.36 24.81
N ARG A 350 -16.01 -11.50 25.79
CA ARG A 350 -17.06 -11.76 26.81
C ARG A 350 -18.46 -11.86 26.21
N GLN A 351 -18.77 -11.05 25.20
CA GLN A 351 -20.06 -11.09 24.50
C GLN A 351 -20.26 -12.40 23.73
N LEU A 352 -19.21 -12.94 23.10
CA LEU A 352 -19.28 -14.24 22.43
C LEU A 352 -19.33 -15.40 23.43
N SER A 353 -18.54 -15.38 24.49
CA SER A 353 -18.57 -16.46 25.50
C SER A 353 -19.89 -16.51 26.29
N ALA A 354 -20.56 -15.37 26.47
CA ALA A 354 -21.90 -15.32 27.09
C ALA A 354 -23.01 -15.91 26.18
N GLY A 355 -22.73 -16.14 24.89
CA GLY A 355 -23.67 -16.79 23.96
C GLY A 355 -23.80 -18.30 24.15
N THR A 356 -22.94 -18.92 24.97
CA THR A 356 -22.78 -20.39 25.06
C THR A 356 -23.33 -20.99 26.36
N GLU A 357 -23.99 -20.20 27.24
CA GLU A 357 -24.63 -20.76 28.44
C GLU A 357 -25.96 -21.47 28.11
N ALA A 358 -25.91 -22.80 28.11
CA ALA A 358 -27.05 -23.66 27.84
C ALA A 358 -28.16 -23.52 28.90
N THR A 359 -29.39 -23.24 28.44
CA THR A 359 -30.60 -23.31 29.29
C THR A 359 -31.07 -24.77 29.38
N PRO A 360 -31.21 -25.36 30.59
CA PRO A 360 -31.75 -26.71 30.74
C PRO A 360 -33.28 -26.74 30.55
N ALA A 361 -33.78 -27.78 29.89
CA ALA A 361 -35.18 -27.90 29.48
C ALA A 361 -36.14 -28.29 30.61
N GLN A 362 -37.36 -27.75 30.59
CA GLN A 362 -38.57 -28.38 31.15
C GLN A 362 -39.83 -28.07 30.29
N PRO A 363 -40.91 -28.87 30.38
CA PRO A 363 -41.77 -29.14 29.21
C PRO A 363 -43.19 -28.53 29.23
N THR A 364 -43.70 -28.30 28.02
CA THR A 364 -45.12 -28.38 27.55
C THR A 364 -46.28 -27.92 28.45
N ALA A 365 -47.01 -26.88 28.02
CA ALA A 365 -48.46 -26.94 27.72
C ALA A 365 -48.99 -25.63 27.04
N SER A 366 -49.96 -25.79 26.12
CA SER A 366 -50.63 -24.74 25.30
C SER A 366 -51.89 -24.14 26.02
N PRO A 367 -52.79 -23.33 25.39
CA PRO A 367 -52.74 -22.49 24.16
C PRO A 367 -53.45 -21.09 24.26
N VAL A 368 -53.46 -20.28 23.16
CA VAL A 368 -54.58 -19.36 22.72
C VAL A 368 -54.90 -18.10 23.60
N GLN A 369 -55.19 -16.86 23.16
CA GLN A 369 -55.47 -16.17 21.87
C GLN A 369 -55.13 -14.62 21.98
N PRO A 370 -55.55 -13.65 21.12
CA PRO A 370 -54.73 -12.45 20.82
C PRO A 370 -55.37 -11.06 21.17
N THR A 371 -54.74 -9.99 20.65
CA THR A 371 -55.24 -8.61 20.35
C THR A 371 -54.71 -7.41 21.16
N SER A 372 -53.86 -6.62 20.48
CA SER A 372 -54.00 -5.17 20.23
C SER A 372 -53.72 -4.09 21.34
N PRO A 373 -53.28 -2.86 20.94
CA PRO A 373 -52.75 -1.78 21.82
C PRO A 373 -53.88 -0.79 22.25
N PRO A 374 -53.68 0.39 22.91
CA PRO A 374 -52.45 1.22 23.04
C PRO A 374 -52.23 1.99 24.37
N THR A 375 -51.22 2.88 24.43
CA THR A 375 -51.27 4.33 24.82
C THR A 375 -49.90 4.84 25.34
N THR A 376 -49.55 6.09 25.01
CA THR A 376 -48.29 6.82 25.32
C THR A 376 -48.48 7.84 26.47
N PRO A 377 -47.52 8.77 26.73
CA PRO A 377 -46.22 8.67 27.41
C PRO A 377 -46.31 9.36 28.82
N PRO A 378 -45.33 10.07 29.48
CA PRO A 378 -44.55 11.21 28.93
C PRO A 378 -43.15 11.56 29.57
N VAL A 379 -42.45 12.60 29.04
CA VAL A 379 -41.39 13.47 29.66
C VAL A 379 -40.07 12.77 30.14
N ALA A 380 -38.83 13.21 29.88
CA ALA A 380 -38.18 14.31 29.10
C ALA A 380 -36.89 13.72 28.42
N ALA A 381 -35.83 14.42 27.98
CA ALA A 381 -35.43 15.83 27.81
C ALA A 381 -34.32 15.90 26.71
N PRO A 382 -33.99 17.07 26.12
CA PRO A 382 -33.08 17.10 24.96
C PRO A 382 -31.60 17.31 25.30
N ALA A 383 -30.73 16.67 24.51
CA ALA A 383 -29.30 16.98 24.38
C ALA A 383 -29.02 17.53 22.94
N PRO A 384 -27.91 18.26 22.71
CA PRO A 384 -27.89 19.31 21.70
C PRO A 384 -27.66 18.82 20.26
N ALA A 385 -28.29 19.53 19.32
CA ALA A 385 -28.01 19.41 17.91
C ALA A 385 -26.63 20.00 17.57
N TRP A 386 -25.73 19.16 17.06
CA TRP A 386 -24.60 19.62 16.26
C TRP A 386 -24.90 19.42 14.76
N ALA A 387 -24.37 20.35 13.96
CA ALA A 387 -24.84 20.70 12.64
C ALA A 387 -24.95 19.54 11.63
N ARG A 388 -26.05 19.55 10.87
CA ARG A 388 -26.10 18.95 9.54
C ARG A 388 -25.04 19.61 8.66
N VAL A 389 -24.13 18.83 8.08
CA VAL A 389 -23.26 19.28 6.99
C VAL A 389 -24.11 19.35 5.70
N PRO A 390 -24.23 20.51 5.03
CA PRO A 390 -24.94 20.60 3.76
C PRO A 390 -24.09 20.10 2.59
N GLN A 391 -24.72 19.35 1.69
CA GLN A 391 -24.13 18.92 0.41
C GLN A 391 -23.76 20.14 -0.46
N PHE A 392 -22.58 20.11 -1.09
CA PHE A 392 -22.16 21.14 -2.04
C PHE A 392 -22.16 20.61 -3.49
N GLY A 393 -23.21 20.96 -4.23
CA GLY A 393 -23.34 20.68 -5.66
C GLY A 393 -23.78 21.90 -6.47
N ARG A 394 -22.81 22.57 -7.14
CA ARG A 394 -22.97 23.51 -8.27
C ARG A 394 -23.80 24.81 -8.05
N SER A 395 -23.15 25.97 -8.21
CA SER A 395 -23.35 26.83 -9.40
C SER A 395 -22.55 28.15 -9.33
N LYS A 396 -22.01 28.62 -10.46
CA LYS A 396 -21.31 29.93 -10.58
C LYS A 396 -22.24 31.15 -10.46
N GLN A 397 -23.54 30.97 -10.20
CA GLN A 397 -24.51 32.05 -9.99
C GLN A 397 -24.70 32.43 -8.52
N ALA A 398 -24.32 31.58 -7.56
CA ALA A 398 -24.38 31.92 -6.13
C ALA A 398 -23.40 33.06 -5.75
N ALA A 399 -22.19 33.04 -6.32
CA ALA A 399 -21.16 34.06 -6.06
C ALA A 399 -21.52 35.46 -6.58
N GLN A 400 -22.23 35.55 -7.72
CA GLN A 400 -22.69 36.82 -8.27
C GLN A 400 -23.86 37.39 -7.45
N ASN A 401 -24.78 36.54 -6.98
CA ASN A 401 -25.89 36.97 -6.14
C ASN A 401 -25.45 37.37 -4.71
N LEU A 402 -24.39 36.78 -4.16
CA LEU A 402 -23.84 37.19 -2.85
C LEU A 402 -23.13 38.54 -2.89
N LEU A 403 -22.44 38.88 -4.00
CA LEU A 403 -21.86 40.22 -4.20
C LEU A 403 -22.95 41.28 -4.44
N ALA A 404 -24.06 40.93 -5.10
CA ALA A 404 -25.21 41.82 -5.26
C ALA A 404 -25.98 42.05 -3.93
N ALA A 405 -26.21 40.99 -3.15
CA ALA A 405 -26.95 41.06 -1.88
C ALA A 405 -26.18 41.82 -0.78
N GLY A 406 -24.85 41.70 -0.73
CA GLY A 406 -24.02 42.44 0.24
C GLY A 406 -24.05 43.97 0.06
N LEU A 407 -24.23 44.45 -1.18
CA LEU A 407 -24.29 45.88 -1.49
C LEU A 407 -25.67 46.51 -1.24
N GLN A 408 -26.73 45.71 -1.07
CA GLN A 408 -28.09 46.20 -0.88
C GLN A 408 -28.50 46.39 0.59
N GLN A 409 -27.71 45.89 1.56
CA GLN A 409 -27.95 46.11 3.00
C GLN A 409 -27.39 47.43 3.56
N TRP A 410 -26.56 48.17 2.81
CA TRP A 410 -25.95 49.43 3.27
C TRP A 410 -26.69 50.70 2.82
N GLN A 411 -27.73 50.57 1.99
CA GLN A 411 -28.48 51.71 1.45
C GLN A 411 -29.31 52.55 2.46
N PRO A 412 -29.89 52.00 3.55
CA PRO A 412 -30.67 52.82 4.50
C PRO A 412 -29.82 53.67 5.44
N ARG A 413 -28.56 53.32 5.69
CA ARG A 413 -27.71 53.97 6.71
C ARG A 413 -26.92 55.17 6.20
N TYR A 414 -26.79 55.35 4.88
CA TYR A 414 -26.08 56.48 4.30
C TYR A 414 -26.88 57.80 4.24
N GLN A 415 -28.20 57.76 4.49
CA GLN A 415 -29.04 58.98 4.48
C GLN A 415 -29.15 59.68 5.85
N GLN A 416 -28.85 59.01 6.96
CA GLN A 416 -28.84 59.66 8.29
C GLN A 416 -27.52 60.37 8.65
N ALA A 417 -26.48 60.24 7.83
CA ALA A 417 -25.17 60.88 8.07
C ALA A 417 -25.03 62.33 7.52
N ARG A 418 -26.12 62.98 7.07
CA ARG A 418 -26.09 64.33 6.46
C ARG A 418 -26.35 65.50 7.42
N THR A 419 -26.49 65.28 8.73
CA THR A 419 -26.72 66.35 9.74
C THR A 419 -25.56 66.60 10.70
N TYR A 420 -24.46 65.84 10.65
CA TYR A 420 -23.34 65.97 11.61
C TYR A 420 -22.07 66.65 11.06
N THR A 421 -22.04 67.06 9.80
CA THR A 421 -20.85 67.65 9.14
C THR A 421 -20.72 69.18 9.26
N ARG A 422 -21.33 69.79 10.29
CA ARG A 422 -21.31 71.26 10.50
C ARG A 422 -20.47 71.77 11.67
N ARG A 423 -19.55 70.96 12.25
CA ARG A 423 -18.78 71.43 13.45
C ARG A 423 -17.25 71.28 13.51
N TYR A 424 -16.57 70.48 12.68
CA TYR A 424 -15.09 70.37 12.74
C TYR A 424 -14.40 70.16 11.38
N PRO A 425 -13.96 71.24 10.68
CA PRO A 425 -13.42 71.15 9.31
C PRO A 425 -11.95 70.68 9.20
N ARG A 426 -11.28 70.33 10.30
CA ARG A 426 -9.83 70.01 10.32
C ARG A 426 -9.45 68.52 10.46
N ARG A 427 -10.41 67.59 10.42
CA ARG A 427 -10.14 66.13 10.47
C ARG A 427 -10.51 65.34 9.20
N SER A 428 -11.15 65.97 8.22
CA SER A 428 -11.55 65.31 6.96
C SER A 428 -10.38 65.04 6.00
N LEU A 429 -9.34 65.88 6.00
CA LEU A 429 -8.15 65.70 5.13
C LEU A 429 -7.31 64.46 5.51
N ALA A 430 -7.20 64.13 6.79
CA ALA A 430 -6.43 62.97 7.25
C ALA A 430 -7.07 61.63 6.80
N VAL A 431 -8.41 61.54 6.86
CA VAL A 431 -9.14 60.35 6.42
C VAL A 431 -9.10 60.20 4.90
N GLY A 432 -9.23 61.31 4.15
CA GLY A 432 -9.08 61.30 2.69
C GLY A 432 -7.69 60.84 2.24
N ALA A 433 -6.63 61.33 2.90
CA ALA A 433 -5.26 60.90 2.63
C ALA A 433 -5.04 59.41 2.97
N ALA A 434 -5.59 58.92 4.09
CA ALA A 434 -5.50 57.51 4.46
C ALA A 434 -6.24 56.58 3.47
N VAL A 435 -7.43 56.97 3.00
CA VAL A 435 -8.20 56.20 2.00
C VAL A 435 -7.52 56.24 0.63
N LEU A 436 -6.91 57.36 0.23
CA LEU A 436 -6.10 57.42 -1.00
C LEU A 436 -4.80 56.60 -0.86
N ALA A 437 -4.14 56.60 0.30
CA ALA A 437 -2.96 55.77 0.55
C ALA A 437 -3.30 54.26 0.55
N LEU A 438 -4.41 53.86 1.18
CA LEU A 438 -4.92 52.48 1.12
C LEU A 438 -5.36 52.10 -0.30
N GLY A 439 -6.03 53.00 -1.02
CA GLY A 439 -6.37 52.81 -2.43
C GLY A 439 -5.14 52.63 -3.30
N TRP A 440 -4.09 53.42 -3.09
CA TRP A 440 -2.82 53.34 -3.83
C TRP A 440 -1.97 52.12 -3.42
N TRP A 441 -2.11 51.64 -2.19
CA TRP A 441 -1.49 50.39 -1.72
C TRP A 441 -2.18 49.16 -2.33
N VAL A 442 -3.52 49.13 -2.33
CA VAL A 442 -4.29 48.07 -3.00
C VAL A 442 -4.05 48.10 -4.52
N LEU A 443 -4.01 49.28 -5.16
CA LEU A 443 -3.71 49.39 -6.60
C LEU A 443 -2.23 49.12 -6.95
N ARG A 444 -1.34 48.98 -5.96
CA ARG A 444 0.02 48.44 -6.11
C ARG A 444 0.12 46.93 -5.87
N SER A 445 -0.89 46.29 -5.30
CA SER A 445 -0.95 44.83 -5.11
C SER A 445 -1.42 44.06 -6.35
N SER A 446 -1.86 44.74 -7.40
CA SER A 446 -2.18 44.12 -8.69
C SER A 446 -0.93 44.03 -9.58
N THR A 447 -0.40 42.81 -9.71
CA THR A 447 0.60 42.37 -10.70
C THR A 447 1.91 43.15 -10.75
N THR A 448 2.82 42.87 -9.82
CA THR A 448 4.24 42.84 -10.17
C THR A 448 4.44 41.83 -11.32
N PRO A 449 5.25 42.15 -12.35
CA PRO A 449 5.65 41.17 -13.36
C PRO A 449 6.20 39.89 -12.70
N PRO A 450 5.96 38.70 -13.26
CA PRO A 450 6.57 37.48 -12.75
C PRO A 450 8.10 37.61 -12.77
N PRO A 451 8.81 37.09 -11.76
CA PRO A 451 10.26 37.19 -11.69
C PRO A 451 10.89 36.46 -12.88
N THR A 452 11.99 37.01 -13.41
CA THR A 452 12.65 36.49 -14.60
C THR A 452 13.82 35.60 -14.23
N THR A 453 13.94 34.45 -14.90
CA THR A 453 15.09 33.56 -14.73
C THR A 453 16.28 34.10 -15.50
N PHE A 454 17.46 34.07 -14.89
CA PHE A 454 18.73 34.38 -15.56
C PHE A 454 19.69 33.20 -15.45
N ARG A 455 20.64 33.11 -16.38
CA ARG A 455 21.64 32.05 -16.42
C ARG A 455 23.04 32.63 -16.30
N GLU A 456 23.83 32.08 -15.40
CA GLU A 456 25.24 32.40 -15.22
C GLU A 456 26.05 31.10 -15.32
N GLY A 457 26.90 31.02 -16.35
CA GLY A 457 27.55 29.75 -16.72
C GLY A 457 26.52 28.65 -17.01
N ASN A 458 26.58 27.55 -16.25
CA ASN A 458 25.66 26.42 -16.38
C ASN A 458 24.60 26.34 -15.26
N ARG A 459 24.36 27.45 -14.54
CA ARG A 459 23.36 27.50 -13.46
C ARG A 459 22.37 28.66 -13.64
N TRP A 460 21.20 28.50 -13.04
CA TRP A 460 20.09 29.42 -13.11
C TRP A 460 19.84 30.10 -11.77
N GLY A 461 19.50 31.38 -11.83
CA GLY A 461 19.07 32.22 -10.71
C GLY A 461 17.80 32.98 -11.06
N LEU A 462 17.31 33.78 -10.12
CA LEU A 462 16.06 34.53 -10.24
C LEU A 462 16.28 36.02 -10.04
N LEU A 463 15.74 36.85 -10.93
CA LEU A 463 15.66 38.30 -10.81
C LEU A 463 14.23 38.71 -10.47
N SER A 464 14.08 39.76 -9.67
CA SER A 464 12.81 40.46 -9.47
C SER A 464 12.39 41.22 -10.73
N ALA A 465 11.15 41.69 -10.76
CA ALA A 465 10.66 42.58 -11.81
C ALA A 465 11.43 43.92 -11.91
N SER A 466 12.15 44.34 -10.87
CA SER A 466 13.04 45.52 -10.88
C SER A 466 14.46 45.21 -11.35
N GLY A 467 14.80 43.94 -11.59
CA GLY A 467 16.14 43.49 -11.98
C GLY A 467 17.06 43.17 -10.80
N ASP A 468 16.57 43.17 -9.57
CA ASP A 468 17.34 42.80 -8.38
C ASP A 468 17.44 41.27 -8.25
N THR A 469 18.61 40.75 -7.89
CA THR A 469 18.80 39.30 -7.71
C THR A 469 18.05 38.79 -6.48
N LEU A 470 16.99 38.01 -6.71
CA LEU A 470 16.24 37.27 -5.68
C LEU A 470 16.94 35.97 -5.30
N LEU A 471 17.47 35.24 -6.29
CA LEU A 471 18.26 34.02 -6.10
C LEU A 471 19.52 34.05 -6.95
N PRO A 472 20.71 33.78 -6.38
CA PRO A 472 21.94 33.65 -7.16
C PRO A 472 21.89 32.41 -8.05
N ALA A 473 22.72 32.41 -9.11
CA ALA A 473 22.77 31.33 -10.10
C ALA A 473 23.35 30.02 -9.54
N THR A 474 22.50 29.25 -8.85
CA THR A 474 22.87 28.05 -8.09
C THR A 474 22.09 26.79 -8.50
N TYR A 475 20.98 26.93 -9.22
CA TYR A 475 20.13 25.81 -9.65
C TYR A 475 20.57 25.25 -11.01
N ALA A 476 20.36 23.94 -11.22
CA ALA A 476 20.54 23.29 -12.52
C ALA A 476 19.40 23.67 -13.50
N SER A 477 18.19 23.87 -12.99
CA SER A 477 17.04 24.39 -13.75
C SER A 477 16.06 25.14 -12.83
N ILE A 478 15.32 26.08 -13.41
CA ILE A 478 14.16 26.74 -12.81
C ILE A 478 13.04 26.69 -13.86
N GLY A 479 11.90 26.10 -13.51
CA GLY A 479 10.73 25.98 -14.40
C GLY A 479 9.91 27.27 -14.50
N GLU A 480 8.84 27.22 -15.29
CA GLU A 480 7.86 28.31 -15.36
C GLU A 480 7.15 28.51 -14.00
N PHE A 481 6.86 29.77 -13.68
CA PHE A 481 6.02 30.10 -12.53
C PHE A 481 4.55 29.79 -12.82
N LYS A 482 3.95 28.93 -12.01
CA LYS A 482 2.52 28.62 -11.99
C LYS A 482 1.99 28.85 -10.59
N ASP A 483 0.90 29.60 -10.47
CA ASP A 483 0.27 29.98 -9.19
C ASP A 483 1.27 30.53 -8.14
N GLY A 484 2.20 31.36 -8.61
CA GLY A 484 3.22 32.02 -7.78
C GLY A 484 4.42 31.15 -7.38
N ARG A 485 4.55 29.93 -7.94
CA ARG A 485 5.63 28.98 -7.59
C ARG A 485 6.31 28.41 -8.84
N ALA A 486 7.60 28.10 -8.75
CA ALA A 486 8.35 27.39 -9.78
C ALA A 486 9.03 26.14 -9.22
N VAL A 487 9.04 25.05 -10.01
CA VAL A 487 9.86 23.88 -9.71
C VAL A 487 11.32 24.23 -9.98
N VAL A 488 12.20 23.93 -9.04
CA VAL A 488 13.66 24.11 -9.17
C VAL A 488 14.39 22.79 -9.04
N GLU A 489 15.55 22.68 -9.67
CA GLU A 489 16.43 21.52 -9.56
C GLU A 489 17.81 21.92 -9.04
N ARG A 490 18.31 21.21 -8.03
CA ARG A 490 19.68 21.33 -7.51
C ARG A 490 20.21 19.93 -7.26
N GLU A 491 21.38 19.62 -7.83
CA GLU A 491 22.07 18.32 -7.64
C GLU A 491 21.20 17.10 -7.99
N GLY A 492 20.33 17.22 -9.00
CA GLY A 492 19.40 16.17 -9.45
C GLY A 492 18.13 16.02 -8.59
N MET A 493 18.03 16.75 -7.48
CA MET A 493 16.85 16.80 -6.62
C MET A 493 15.99 18.02 -6.95
N ARG A 494 14.67 17.89 -6.81
CA ARG A 494 13.70 18.95 -7.11
C ARG A 494 13.04 19.51 -5.85
N GLY A 495 12.69 20.79 -5.92
CA GLY A 495 12.00 21.55 -4.88
C GLY A 495 11.10 22.65 -5.50
N PHE A 496 10.55 23.53 -4.66
CA PHE A 496 9.75 24.68 -5.08
C PHE A 496 10.33 25.98 -4.53
N ILE A 497 10.33 27.02 -5.37
CA ILE A 497 10.52 28.42 -4.94
C ILE A 497 9.25 29.23 -5.15
N ASP A 498 9.05 30.28 -4.35
CA ASP A 498 8.02 31.30 -4.57
C ASP A 498 8.50 32.44 -5.49
N ASP A 499 7.58 33.34 -5.84
CA ASP A 499 7.80 34.52 -6.68
C ASP A 499 8.77 35.57 -6.08
N LYS A 500 9.18 35.39 -4.82
CA LYS A 500 10.18 36.21 -4.11
C LYS A 500 11.53 35.49 -3.98
N GLY A 501 11.67 34.29 -4.56
CA GLY A 501 12.89 33.49 -4.50
C GLY A 501 13.09 32.74 -3.19
N LYS A 502 12.08 32.60 -2.33
CA LYS A 502 12.17 31.77 -1.13
C LYS A 502 12.00 30.29 -1.53
N GLU A 503 12.90 29.41 -1.08
CA GLU A 503 12.65 27.95 -1.10
C GLU A 503 11.42 27.65 -0.21
N VAL A 504 10.29 27.31 -0.83
CA VAL A 504 9.08 26.81 -0.15
C VAL A 504 9.28 25.34 0.21
N VAL A 505 9.77 24.56 -0.77
CA VAL A 505 10.15 23.16 -0.59
C VAL A 505 11.61 23.04 -1.04
N LYS A 506 12.49 22.63 -0.14
CA LYS A 506 13.91 22.46 -0.47
C LYS A 506 14.09 21.35 -1.52
N PRO A 507 15.09 21.45 -2.42
CA PRO A 507 15.45 20.36 -3.32
C PRO A 507 15.75 19.05 -2.59
N ALA A 508 14.79 18.11 -2.64
CA ALA A 508 14.86 16.82 -1.93
C ALA A 508 14.21 15.64 -2.69
N TYR A 509 13.46 15.91 -3.76
CA TYR A 509 12.61 14.91 -4.42
C TYR A 509 13.16 14.49 -5.79
N ALA A 510 13.20 13.19 -6.07
CA ALA A 510 13.70 12.63 -7.33
C ALA A 510 12.76 12.87 -8.53
N ALA A 511 11.51 13.22 -8.27
CA ALA A 511 10.64 13.94 -9.19
C ALA A 511 9.66 14.78 -8.36
N LEU A 512 9.24 15.91 -8.93
CA LEU A 512 8.29 16.83 -8.33
C LEU A 512 7.47 17.41 -9.47
N TYR A 513 6.14 17.35 -9.34
CA TYR A 513 5.18 17.80 -10.33
C TYR A 513 4.51 19.10 -9.84
N PRO A 514 4.02 19.96 -10.74
CA PRO A 514 3.28 21.17 -10.35
C PRO A 514 2.08 20.85 -9.45
N TYR A 515 1.66 21.81 -8.64
CA TYR A 515 0.44 21.69 -7.84
C TYR A 515 -0.78 21.47 -8.75
N SER A 516 -1.65 20.55 -8.32
CA SER A 516 -2.95 20.28 -8.93
C SER A 516 -3.93 19.97 -7.81
N GLY A 517 -5.13 20.57 -7.84
CA GLY A 517 -6.14 20.32 -6.80
C GLY A 517 -5.72 20.65 -5.36
N GLY A 518 -4.75 21.54 -5.16
CA GLY A 518 -4.21 21.92 -3.84
C GLY A 518 -2.95 21.15 -3.41
N TYR A 519 -2.55 20.10 -4.13
CA TYR A 519 -1.43 19.23 -3.75
C TYR A 519 -0.42 19.06 -4.89
N ALA A 520 0.87 18.92 -4.56
CA ALA A 520 1.90 18.57 -5.53
C ALA A 520 2.32 17.11 -5.36
N ARG A 521 2.21 16.31 -6.42
CA ARG A 521 2.73 14.94 -6.42
C ARG A 521 4.26 14.98 -6.41
N ALA A 522 4.87 14.20 -5.53
CA ALA A 522 6.31 14.08 -5.37
C ALA A 522 6.74 12.61 -5.45
N ARG A 523 8.00 12.36 -5.81
CA ARG A 523 8.56 11.00 -5.88
C ARG A 523 9.83 10.91 -5.04
N ILE A 524 9.82 10.02 -4.06
CA ILE A 524 10.95 9.68 -3.19
C ILE A 524 11.41 8.27 -3.55
N GLY A 525 12.62 8.16 -4.10
CA GLY A 525 13.13 6.91 -4.64
C GLY A 525 12.23 6.35 -5.74
N LYS A 526 11.52 5.25 -5.44
CA LYS A 526 10.56 4.58 -6.35
C LYS A 526 9.09 4.78 -5.95
N LEU A 527 8.81 5.46 -4.84
CA LEU A 527 7.46 5.69 -4.32
C LEU A 527 7.00 7.12 -4.57
N TYR A 528 5.69 7.30 -4.63
CA TYR A 528 5.02 8.59 -4.75
C TYR A 528 4.36 8.99 -3.43
N THR A 529 4.39 10.28 -3.14
CA THR A 529 3.70 10.94 -2.03
C THR A 529 3.13 12.27 -2.55
N PHE A 530 2.48 13.05 -1.70
CA PHE A 530 2.00 14.39 -2.02
C PHE A 530 2.49 15.41 -1.00
N LEU A 531 2.58 16.65 -1.44
CA LEU A 531 2.89 17.84 -0.65
C LEU A 531 1.67 18.77 -0.63
N ASP A 532 1.34 19.33 0.53
CA ASP A 532 0.32 20.37 0.66
C ASP A 532 0.83 21.76 0.21
N GLU A 533 -0.05 22.76 0.22
CA GLU A 533 0.30 24.12 -0.18
C GLU A 533 1.35 24.79 0.72
N GLN A 534 1.65 24.24 1.89
CA GLN A 534 2.66 24.72 2.83
C GLN A 534 4.03 24.04 2.56
N GLY A 535 4.01 22.90 1.86
CA GLY A 535 5.18 22.07 1.56
C GLY A 535 5.36 20.90 2.53
N GLU A 536 4.37 20.61 3.37
CA GLU A 536 4.36 19.46 4.29
C GLU A 536 4.00 18.18 3.53
N GLU A 537 4.62 17.07 3.90
CA GLU A 537 4.49 15.79 3.21
C GLU A 537 3.39 14.90 3.80
N PHE A 538 2.66 14.20 2.93
CA PHE A 538 1.70 13.18 3.36
C PHE A 538 2.44 12.02 4.04
N GLY A 539 1.90 11.53 5.16
CA GLY A 539 2.46 10.39 5.89
C GLY A 539 2.31 9.01 5.20
N ALA A 540 1.94 8.98 3.92
CA ALA A 540 1.59 7.78 3.17
C ALA A 540 2.28 7.75 1.79
N TYR A 541 2.72 6.57 1.38
CA TYR A 541 3.54 6.36 0.18
C TYR A 541 2.93 5.29 -0.73
N TYR A 542 2.99 5.52 -2.04
CA TYR A 542 2.30 4.73 -3.07
C TYR A 542 3.26 4.25 -4.16
N TYR A 543 3.00 3.08 -4.75
CA TYR A 543 3.80 2.56 -5.88
C TYR A 543 3.59 3.37 -7.17
N SER A 544 2.39 3.91 -7.33
CA SER A 544 2.03 4.86 -8.38
C SER A 544 0.99 5.83 -7.84
N ALA A 545 0.95 7.02 -8.40
CA ALA A 545 -0.02 8.04 -8.07
C ALA A 545 -0.29 8.90 -9.30
N HIS A 546 -1.54 9.29 -9.51
CA HIS A 546 -1.94 10.35 -10.43
C HIS A 546 -1.99 11.70 -9.70
N ASP A 547 -1.95 12.80 -10.46
CA ASP A 547 -2.11 14.14 -9.88
C ASP A 547 -3.56 14.34 -9.38
N PHE A 548 -3.72 15.11 -8.31
CA PHE A 548 -5.03 15.45 -7.74
C PHE A 548 -5.89 16.20 -8.77
N ALA A 549 -7.09 15.69 -9.03
CA ALA A 549 -8.07 16.26 -9.93
C ALA A 549 -9.47 16.19 -9.30
N GLU A 550 -10.24 17.28 -9.36
CA GLU A 550 -11.59 17.37 -8.79
C GLU A 550 -11.69 16.87 -7.33
N GLY A 551 -10.66 17.17 -6.52
CA GLY A 551 -10.58 16.81 -5.10
C GLY A 551 -10.08 15.40 -4.79
N HIS A 552 -9.69 14.61 -5.80
CA HIS A 552 -9.30 13.21 -5.64
C HIS A 552 -7.99 12.90 -6.38
N ALA A 553 -7.16 12.02 -5.84
CA ALA A 553 -6.04 11.41 -6.56
C ALA A 553 -6.18 9.88 -6.58
N ALA A 554 -6.02 9.27 -7.76
CA ALA A 554 -5.89 7.82 -7.89
C ALA A 554 -4.48 7.40 -7.47
N VAL A 555 -4.37 6.49 -6.51
CA VAL A 555 -3.13 5.98 -5.93
C VAL A 555 -3.11 4.45 -5.95
N LEU A 556 -1.92 3.87 -6.04
CA LEU A 556 -1.69 2.42 -6.09
C LEU A 556 -0.86 1.98 -4.89
N ASP A 557 -1.39 1.08 -4.07
CA ASP A 557 -0.64 0.36 -3.04
C ASP A 557 -0.71 -1.17 -3.27
N TYR A 558 -0.47 -1.97 -2.23
CA TYR A 558 -0.48 -3.43 -2.28
C TYR A 558 -1.88 -4.03 -2.47
N ARG A 559 -2.95 -3.29 -2.18
CA ARG A 559 -4.34 -3.72 -2.33
C ARG A 559 -4.79 -3.58 -3.78
N GLY A 560 -4.34 -2.53 -4.45
CA GLY A 560 -4.71 -2.16 -5.80
C GLY A 560 -4.81 -0.65 -5.95
N TRP A 561 -5.52 -0.19 -6.98
CA TRP A 561 -5.79 1.23 -7.15
C TRP A 561 -6.96 1.68 -6.27
N PHE A 562 -6.87 2.85 -5.65
CA PHE A 562 -7.96 3.49 -4.91
C PHE A 562 -7.82 5.02 -4.97
N TYR A 563 -8.75 5.76 -4.36
CA TYR A 563 -8.72 7.22 -4.34
C TYR A 563 -8.48 7.78 -2.94
N VAL A 564 -7.70 8.87 -2.88
CA VAL A 564 -7.47 9.68 -1.68
C VAL A 564 -7.92 11.13 -1.91
N THR A 565 -8.35 11.80 -0.84
CA THR A 565 -8.87 13.19 -0.85
C THR A 565 -7.98 14.20 -0.11
N GLY A 566 -6.96 13.73 0.60
CA GLY A 566 -6.06 14.56 1.41
C GLY A 566 -4.98 13.74 2.13
N PRO A 567 -4.27 14.35 3.10
CA PRO A 567 -3.17 13.72 3.84
C PRO A 567 -3.64 12.66 4.85
N ASP A 568 -4.87 12.76 5.33
CA ASP A 568 -5.46 11.82 6.29
C ASP A 568 -5.79 10.48 5.63
N ALA A 569 -5.60 9.39 6.38
CA ALA A 569 -6.05 8.07 5.95
C ALA A 569 -7.60 8.06 5.82
N PRO A 570 -8.17 7.37 4.82
CA PRO A 570 -9.62 7.28 4.68
C PRO A 570 -10.24 6.63 5.92
N ALA A 571 -11.31 7.24 6.44
CA ALA A 571 -11.96 6.82 7.68
C ALA A 571 -12.70 5.48 7.58
N THR A 572 -12.88 4.97 6.36
CA THR A 572 -13.43 3.66 6.01
C THR A 572 -12.45 2.93 5.09
N GLU A 573 -12.59 1.62 4.96
CA GLU A 573 -11.82 0.88 3.95
C GLU A 573 -12.10 1.46 2.55
N PRO A 574 -11.04 1.78 1.76
CA PRO A 574 -11.22 2.40 0.47
C PRO A 574 -11.69 1.39 -0.58
N VAL A 575 -12.51 1.85 -1.53
CA VAL A 575 -12.92 1.02 -2.68
C VAL A 575 -11.73 0.80 -3.61
N VAL A 576 -11.44 -0.47 -3.92
CA VAL A 576 -10.25 -0.90 -4.67
C VAL A 576 -10.61 -1.30 -6.11
N PHE A 577 -9.71 -0.97 -7.05
CA PHE A 577 -9.83 -1.17 -8.48
C PHE A 577 -8.59 -1.86 -9.07
N GLN A 578 -8.76 -2.53 -10.21
CA GLN A 578 -7.65 -3.10 -10.99
C GLN A 578 -6.84 -2.00 -11.69
N GLU A 579 -7.51 -0.95 -12.15
CA GLU A 579 -6.93 0.27 -12.74
C GLU A 579 -7.83 1.46 -12.36
N ALA A 580 -7.25 2.62 -12.06
CA ALA A 580 -7.98 3.86 -11.78
C ALA A 580 -7.26 5.07 -12.40
N TYR A 581 -8.02 6.07 -12.82
CA TYR A 581 -7.51 7.26 -13.52
C TYR A 581 -8.02 8.55 -12.86
N SER A 582 -7.41 9.70 -13.16
CA SER A 582 -7.84 10.99 -12.61
C SER A 582 -9.31 11.29 -12.92
N PHE A 583 -10.01 11.89 -11.95
CA PHE A 583 -11.35 12.47 -12.19
C PHE A 583 -11.27 13.59 -13.22
N SER A 584 -12.22 13.59 -14.14
CA SER A 584 -12.38 14.62 -15.17
C SER A 584 -13.84 14.78 -15.53
N LYS A 585 -14.34 16.02 -15.47
CA LYS A 585 -15.73 16.38 -15.79
C LYS A 585 -16.76 15.73 -14.85
N GLY A 586 -16.38 15.39 -13.62
CA GLY A 586 -17.24 14.78 -12.60
C GLY A 586 -17.32 13.26 -12.65
N VAL A 587 -16.47 12.59 -13.42
CA VAL A 587 -16.35 11.12 -13.46
C VAL A 587 -14.89 10.69 -13.57
N ALA A 588 -14.56 9.49 -13.12
CA ALA A 588 -13.28 8.84 -13.37
C ALA A 588 -13.48 7.50 -14.08
N ARG A 589 -12.61 7.19 -15.05
CA ARG A 589 -12.52 5.84 -15.62
C ARG A 589 -11.88 4.92 -14.58
N VAL A 590 -12.44 3.73 -14.39
CA VAL A 590 -11.89 2.67 -13.54
C VAL A 590 -12.07 1.30 -14.17
N LYS A 591 -11.29 0.31 -13.75
CA LYS A 591 -11.42 -1.09 -14.16
C LYS A 591 -11.73 -1.96 -12.94
N THR A 592 -12.83 -2.70 -13.01
CA THR A 592 -13.28 -3.62 -11.96
C THR A 592 -13.94 -4.85 -12.56
N GLY A 593 -13.69 -6.03 -12.01
CA GLY A 593 -14.13 -7.31 -12.60
C GLY A 593 -13.72 -7.48 -14.06
N GLY A 594 -12.46 -7.13 -14.40
CA GLY A 594 -11.90 -7.25 -15.75
C GLY A 594 -12.41 -6.24 -16.79
N ARG A 595 -13.36 -5.36 -16.45
CA ARG A 595 -14.00 -4.43 -17.39
C ARG A 595 -13.88 -2.98 -16.93
N PHE A 596 -13.77 -2.06 -17.89
CA PHE A 596 -13.79 -0.63 -17.65
C PHE A 596 -15.22 -0.12 -17.42
N THR A 597 -15.36 0.88 -16.56
CA THR A 597 -16.57 1.69 -16.42
C THR A 597 -16.18 3.10 -15.99
N PHE A 598 -17.17 3.97 -15.77
CA PHE A 598 -16.96 5.30 -15.21
C PHE A 598 -17.73 5.44 -13.90
N ILE A 599 -17.11 6.06 -12.91
CA ILE A 599 -17.69 6.30 -11.58
C ILE A 599 -17.75 7.79 -11.28
N SER A 600 -18.80 8.24 -10.58
CA SER A 600 -18.77 9.53 -9.89
C SER A 600 -18.00 9.43 -8.56
N SER A 601 -17.78 10.57 -7.89
CA SER A 601 -17.26 10.59 -6.52
C SER A 601 -18.16 9.85 -5.52
N ASP A 602 -19.47 9.79 -5.80
CA ASP A 602 -20.47 9.21 -4.90
C ASP A 602 -20.28 7.69 -4.75
N TYR A 603 -19.80 7.02 -5.81
CA TYR A 603 -19.43 5.59 -5.79
C TYR A 603 -18.36 5.26 -4.74
N LEU A 604 -17.50 6.23 -4.39
CA LEU A 604 -16.45 6.05 -3.39
C LEU A 604 -17.00 6.05 -1.96
N ALA A 605 -18.21 6.59 -1.75
CA ALA A 605 -18.92 6.58 -0.48
C ALA A 605 -19.99 5.48 -0.41
N ASP A 606 -20.68 5.20 -1.52
CA ASP A 606 -21.66 4.12 -1.65
C ASP A 606 -21.50 3.42 -3.01
N THR A 607 -21.02 2.17 -2.99
CA THR A 607 -20.78 1.37 -4.21
C THR A 607 -22.05 0.92 -4.92
N THR A 608 -23.23 1.20 -4.37
CA THR A 608 -24.53 0.96 -5.03
C THR A 608 -24.97 2.14 -5.91
N GLU A 609 -24.41 3.34 -5.71
CA GLU A 609 -24.69 4.54 -6.51
C GLU A 609 -23.51 4.88 -7.46
N GLY A 610 -23.58 5.98 -8.20
CA GLY A 610 -22.43 6.56 -8.92
C GLY A 610 -21.87 5.83 -10.16
N ILE A 611 -22.25 4.59 -10.46
CA ILE A 611 -21.94 3.94 -11.77
C ILE A 611 -22.96 4.33 -12.85
N ALA A 612 -24.24 4.44 -12.50
CA ALA A 612 -25.28 4.81 -13.47
C ALA A 612 -24.99 6.21 -14.04
N PRO A 613 -25.02 6.41 -15.37
CA PRO A 613 -25.64 5.57 -16.40
C PRO A 613 -24.68 4.65 -17.19
N PHE A 614 -23.45 4.44 -16.72
CA PHE A 614 -22.42 3.77 -17.50
C PHE A 614 -22.52 2.23 -17.46
N SER A 615 -22.21 1.59 -18.58
CA SER A 615 -22.10 0.13 -18.69
C SER A 615 -20.69 -0.35 -18.33
N ARG A 616 -20.47 -1.66 -18.43
CA ARG A 616 -19.13 -2.28 -18.37
C ARG A 616 -18.60 -2.56 -19.78
N TYR A 617 -17.41 -2.05 -20.06
CA TYR A 617 -16.75 -2.04 -21.38
C TYR A 617 -15.47 -2.89 -21.36
N THR A 618 -15.10 -3.50 -22.48
CA THR A 618 -13.80 -4.19 -22.62
C THR A 618 -12.65 -3.21 -22.83
N HIS A 619 -12.94 -2.01 -23.33
CA HIS A 619 -12.01 -0.88 -23.42
C HIS A 619 -12.78 0.44 -23.29
N ALA A 620 -12.18 1.46 -22.70
CA ALA A 620 -12.74 2.81 -22.61
C ALA A 620 -11.63 3.89 -22.65
N SER A 621 -11.83 4.96 -23.41
CA SER A 621 -11.04 6.20 -23.29
C SER A 621 -11.60 7.11 -22.21
N ASP A 622 -10.83 8.11 -21.80
CA ASP A 622 -11.37 9.25 -21.05
C ASP A 622 -12.22 10.14 -21.97
N PHE A 623 -12.97 11.09 -21.39
CA PHE A 623 -13.86 12.00 -22.15
C PHE A 623 -13.08 13.11 -22.87
N ASP A 624 -13.26 13.22 -24.19
CA ASP A 624 -12.69 14.26 -25.05
C ASP A 624 -13.32 15.66 -24.77
N ASP A 625 -12.77 16.71 -25.38
CA ASP A 625 -13.28 18.09 -25.25
C ASP A 625 -14.72 18.29 -25.74
N ARG A 626 -15.28 17.32 -26.48
CA ARG A 626 -16.67 17.30 -26.95
C ARG A 626 -17.60 16.51 -26.02
N ASP A 627 -17.13 16.16 -24.82
CA ASP A 627 -17.82 15.33 -23.81
C ASP A 627 -18.14 13.91 -24.31
N ARG A 628 -17.24 13.30 -25.09
CA ARG A 628 -17.37 11.93 -25.62
C ARG A 628 -16.23 11.01 -25.19
N ALA A 629 -16.57 9.78 -24.80
CA ALA A 629 -15.59 8.72 -24.53
C ALA A 629 -15.76 7.60 -25.56
N ARG A 630 -14.65 7.08 -26.12
CA ARG A 630 -14.66 5.93 -27.02
C ARG A 630 -14.65 4.65 -26.19
N VAL A 631 -15.66 3.81 -26.37
CA VAL A 631 -15.84 2.56 -25.61
C VAL A 631 -16.00 1.35 -26.52
N MET A 632 -15.66 0.17 -26.01
CA MET A 632 -15.84 -1.11 -26.69
C MET A 632 -16.72 -2.04 -25.84
N GLN A 633 -17.77 -2.59 -26.46
CA GLN A 633 -18.71 -3.51 -25.80
C GLN A 633 -19.17 -4.57 -26.81
N GLY A 634 -19.10 -5.85 -26.45
CA GLY A 634 -19.52 -6.95 -27.34
C GLY A 634 -18.79 -6.98 -28.70
N GLY A 635 -17.52 -6.57 -28.73
CA GLY A 635 -16.72 -6.46 -29.96
C GLY A 635 -17.00 -5.23 -30.84
N ARG A 636 -17.98 -4.39 -30.48
CA ARG A 636 -18.29 -3.14 -31.19
C ARG A 636 -17.68 -1.94 -30.48
N THR A 637 -17.01 -1.07 -31.24
CA THR A 637 -16.49 0.22 -30.75
C THR A 637 -17.43 1.36 -31.15
N PHE A 638 -17.76 2.25 -30.21
CA PHE A 638 -18.61 3.42 -30.42
C PHE A 638 -18.25 4.54 -29.42
N TYR A 639 -18.83 5.72 -29.59
CA TYR A 639 -18.67 6.82 -28.63
C TYR A 639 -19.90 6.91 -27.72
N ILE A 640 -19.69 7.22 -26.44
CA ILE A 640 -20.74 7.57 -25.49
C ILE A 640 -20.57 9.01 -25.01
N ASN A 641 -21.68 9.66 -24.69
CA ASN A 641 -21.65 10.92 -23.94
C ASN A 641 -21.66 10.66 -22.42
N ARG A 642 -21.58 11.72 -21.63
CA ARG A 642 -21.63 11.68 -20.15
C ARG A 642 -22.95 11.18 -19.54
N LYS A 643 -23.99 10.95 -20.35
CA LYS A 643 -25.23 10.28 -19.95
C LYS A 643 -25.24 8.79 -20.30
N GLY A 644 -24.12 8.24 -20.77
CA GLY A 644 -24.02 6.85 -21.23
C GLY A 644 -24.70 6.59 -22.57
N GLU A 645 -25.24 7.62 -23.23
CA GLU A 645 -25.95 7.51 -24.52
C GLU A 645 -24.92 7.41 -25.66
N GLU A 646 -25.14 6.50 -26.62
CA GLU A 646 -24.33 6.39 -27.83
C GLU A 646 -24.46 7.65 -28.70
N VAL A 647 -23.33 8.22 -29.11
CA VAL A 647 -23.25 9.42 -29.96
C VAL A 647 -22.45 9.14 -31.22
N LYS A 648 -22.78 9.86 -32.30
CA LYS A 648 -22.08 9.75 -33.59
C LYS A 648 -20.70 10.43 -33.54
N GLU A 649 -19.82 9.97 -34.44
CA GLU A 649 -18.44 10.48 -34.62
C GLU A 649 -18.36 11.95 -35.03
#